data_AF-A0A8T9AF00-F1
#
_entry.id   AF-A0A8T9AF00-F1
#
_cell.length_a   1.000
_cell.length_b   1.000
_cell.length_c   1.000
_cell.angle_alpha   90.00
_cell.angle_beta   90.00
_cell.angle_gamma   90.00
#
_symmetry.space_group_name_H-M   'P 1'
#
loop_
_entity.id
_entity.type
_entity.pdbx_description
1 polymer ?
#
loop_
_entity_poly.entity_id
_entity_poly.type
_entity_poly.pdbx_seq_one_letter_code
_entity_poly.pdbx_strand_id
1 'polypeptide(L)'
;MGSELFSKGEFMLALDVLFKPKSVAVIGASRTQGKIGYAILDSIKRSFSGKIYPINPEASEIMGLTAFPSVSAVPEPIDLAVIAVKAEKVKDIILECKKKKIKAVIIITSGFSEIGNKEGELELKKAGKDIKILGPNCISGSSFALIKNDNHIKHIEIGGFIDNLFEKNKDKAFNVSGTYTLPSNVIEKNIKILSYDGKEYCFKKVVNFFKRKGEAVKVTLEGGREIICSPDHPFLIRTRQKNIKTRLCKDLEIGNLVPIMFGFPSESHGEEINLIQEIDKKVSDEIKSNIVIKNKERISFNEAKNIDEPSKFSVGFKGDQVFLPAVLPITGELCRLIGFFVADGNYDKTYLSIGYTDNREEETEIRRCINSVFKCRVSKDPLNQKIKFGRRIGKLLFEGIFEIGKYAENKSIPNFIFSQSPEIIASFLSGLYSGDGGISINGKKKSATLFYYTTSKKLANQICYIFSLLGIGPVYFNIRKRDFMEFNGKKYPAMDLFDIRTDSKQAISKLFDLGFRFFDPKQNEKLKNVVENRHKFKGRVKDNVYFRKIKNIEKLKEKIDLYDFEVEDSHTFVADQIITHNCVGVFSPKVMDTLFMPHERLKRPGEGGIGFISQSGAFGTALIDLAASEGAGISKFISVGNQVDINETDMIEYLGKDPSTRAIAVYLESITDGKAFVSVAKRVSKIKPIIVLKAGKTKAGAEAAASHTGSLAGETQVYSAAFGQAGIIEAKTTEEIFDYAKVLANQPALKDNKLTIVTDGGGFGILAADAAEECGLELVKLDEKSLSGLMQILPSYASLKNPIDLTGDSTTERYQKSLDIVFKDKNVSGVVVIALLQIATLDEKIIDVLRDCKMYGKPFVVCATGGEYTQERARKLESFGIPVYPTPERAVKAMCALRDYGKIAEAGKPAPKIEEKKVEKKPTKITKKPPAKAAKKKRK
;
A
#
# COMPACT_ATOMS: atom_id res chain seq x y z
N MET A 1 -8.15 -18.16 29.44
CA MET A 1 -9.42 -17.74 30.09
C MET A 1 -9.50 -16.21 29.98
N GLY A 2 -10.51 -15.55 29.41
CA GLY A 2 -11.79 -16.01 28.87
C GLY A 2 -11.97 -15.64 27.40
N SER A 3 -12.17 -16.67 26.60
CA SER A 3 -13.08 -16.66 25.46
C SER A 3 -14.49 -16.63 26.02
N GLU A 4 -15.19 -15.50 25.89
CA GLU A 4 -16.66 -15.42 25.94
C GLU A 4 -17.04 -13.98 25.60
N LEU A 5 -16.89 -13.63 24.32
CA LEU A 5 -17.50 -12.45 23.75
C LEU A 5 -18.15 -12.92 22.47
N PHE A 6 -19.47 -13.10 22.58
CA PHE A 6 -20.35 -13.86 21.72
C PHE A 6 -20.17 -15.39 21.85
N SER A 7 -21.22 -16.08 22.27
CA SER A 7 -21.37 -17.49 21.91
C SER A 7 -21.33 -17.61 20.38
N LYS A 8 -20.95 -18.78 19.83
CA LYS A 8 -20.90 -18.99 18.37
C LYS A 8 -22.21 -18.63 17.67
N GLY A 9 -23.34 -18.67 18.38
CA GLY A 9 -24.66 -18.21 17.91
C GLY A 9 -24.79 -16.69 17.88
N GLU A 10 -24.39 -15.99 18.94
CA GLU A 10 -24.48 -14.52 18.99
C GLU A 10 -23.50 -13.84 18.01
N PHE A 11 -22.37 -14.47 17.68
CA PHE A 11 -21.42 -13.97 16.67
C PHE A 11 -22.07 -13.96 15.27
N MET A 12 -22.82 -15.02 14.94
CA MET A 12 -23.52 -15.14 13.67
C MET A 12 -24.70 -14.17 13.57
N LEU A 13 -25.44 -13.97 14.66
CA LEU A 13 -26.52 -12.97 14.75
C LEU A 13 -26.01 -11.53 14.57
N ALA A 14 -24.76 -11.24 14.95
CA ALA A 14 -24.16 -9.93 14.74
C ALA A 14 -23.71 -9.71 13.28
N LEU A 15 -23.30 -10.78 12.57
CA LEU A 15 -22.99 -10.72 11.14
C LEU A 15 -24.25 -10.57 10.26
N ASP A 16 -25.39 -11.12 10.69
CA ASP A 16 -26.67 -10.93 10.01
C ASP A 16 -27.03 -9.44 9.83
N VAL A 17 -26.61 -8.59 10.77
CA VAL A 17 -26.91 -7.15 10.76
C VAL A 17 -26.22 -6.41 9.60
N LEU A 18 -25.11 -6.92 9.07
CA LEU A 18 -24.46 -6.37 7.87
C LEU A 18 -25.35 -6.52 6.62
N PHE A 19 -26.23 -7.52 6.61
CA PHE A 19 -27.04 -7.89 5.44
C PHE A 19 -28.54 -7.88 5.70
N LYS A 20 -29.01 -7.63 6.93
CA LYS A 20 -30.43 -7.57 7.31
C LYS A 20 -30.69 -6.54 8.44
N PRO A 21 -30.17 -5.29 8.35
CA PRO A 21 -30.50 -4.30 9.38
C PRO A 21 -31.94 -3.81 9.21
N LYS A 22 -32.58 -3.34 10.28
CA LYS A 22 -33.87 -2.63 10.23
C LYS A 22 -33.68 -1.11 10.17
N SER A 23 -32.51 -0.63 10.58
CA SER A 23 -32.15 0.78 10.52
C SER A 23 -30.64 0.99 10.29
N VAL A 24 -30.29 2.03 9.54
CA VAL A 24 -28.91 2.34 9.13
C VAL A 24 -28.59 3.80 9.40
N ALA A 25 -27.47 4.07 10.07
CA ALA A 25 -26.90 5.41 10.19
C ALA A 25 -25.75 5.61 9.19
N VAL A 26 -25.76 6.72 8.44
CA VAL A 26 -24.67 7.09 7.52
C VAL A 26 -23.90 8.26 8.12
N ILE A 27 -22.72 7.97 8.70
CA ILE A 27 -21.90 8.96 9.40
C ILE A 27 -20.89 9.58 8.46
N GLY A 28 -20.95 10.91 8.32
CA GLY A 28 -20.27 11.63 7.26
C GLY A 28 -21.13 11.84 6.01
N ALA A 29 -22.45 11.66 6.13
CA ALA A 29 -23.42 11.96 5.07
C ALA A 29 -23.25 13.41 4.57
N SER A 30 -23.38 13.61 3.26
CA SER A 30 -23.07 14.90 2.61
C SER A 30 -24.17 15.33 1.65
N ARG A 31 -24.44 16.64 1.59
CA ARG A 31 -25.29 17.28 0.57
C ARG A 31 -24.56 17.52 -0.75
N THR A 32 -23.23 17.55 -0.72
CA THR A 32 -22.37 17.83 -1.88
C THR A 32 -22.16 16.57 -2.73
N GLN A 33 -22.65 16.59 -3.96
CA GLN A 33 -22.40 15.54 -4.96
C GLN A 33 -20.89 15.41 -5.23
N GLY A 34 -20.41 14.18 -5.45
CA GLY A 34 -18.99 13.87 -5.61
C GLY A 34 -18.23 13.57 -4.32
N LYS A 35 -18.80 13.85 -3.14
CA LYS A 35 -18.24 13.38 -1.85
C LYS A 35 -18.67 11.93 -1.56
N ILE A 36 -17.79 11.18 -0.91
CA ILE A 36 -17.99 9.75 -0.59
C ILE A 36 -19.24 9.51 0.25
N GLY A 37 -19.45 10.33 1.28
CA GLY A 37 -20.65 10.27 2.12
C GLY A 37 -21.96 10.64 1.40
N TYR A 38 -21.90 11.35 0.26
CA TYR A 38 -23.06 11.54 -0.62
C TYR A 38 -23.37 10.24 -1.38
N ALA A 39 -22.34 9.64 -2.00
CA ALA A 39 -22.49 8.44 -2.81
C ALA A 39 -23.04 7.25 -2.00
N ILE A 40 -22.53 7.05 -0.78
CA ILE A 40 -23.02 5.99 0.13
C ILE A 40 -24.48 6.20 0.50
N LEU A 41 -24.88 7.44 0.84
CA LEU A 41 -26.26 7.73 1.22
C LEU A 41 -27.22 7.50 0.05
N ASP A 42 -26.82 7.91 -1.17
CA ASP A 42 -27.61 7.67 -2.38
C ASP A 42 -27.78 6.17 -2.67
N SER A 43 -26.69 5.39 -2.62
CA SER A 43 -26.73 3.93 -2.80
C SER A 43 -27.66 3.24 -1.78
N ILE A 44 -27.56 3.61 -0.50
CA ILE A 44 -28.41 3.04 0.56
C ILE A 44 -29.87 3.44 0.36
N LYS A 45 -30.17 4.71 0.07
CA LYS A 45 -31.54 5.19 -0.14
C LYS A 45 -32.26 4.49 -1.29
N ARG A 46 -31.52 4.07 -2.32
CA ARG A 46 -32.07 3.33 -3.47
C ARG A 46 -32.33 1.85 -3.19
N SER A 47 -31.58 1.25 -2.26
CA SER A 47 -31.52 -0.21 -2.08
C SER A 47 -32.13 -0.71 -0.78
N PHE A 48 -32.26 0.16 0.24
CA PHE A 48 -32.69 -0.21 1.59
C PHE A 48 -34.07 0.38 1.92
N SER A 49 -34.97 -0.48 2.41
CA SER A 49 -36.36 -0.11 2.75
C SER A 49 -36.59 0.19 4.23
N GLY A 50 -35.58 0.01 5.08
CA GLY A 50 -35.65 0.32 6.51
C GLY A 50 -35.39 1.80 6.81
N LYS A 51 -35.24 2.14 8.10
CA LYS A 51 -35.05 3.53 8.53
C LYS A 51 -33.62 4.00 8.25
N ILE A 52 -33.44 5.17 7.63
CA ILE A 52 -32.14 5.74 7.27
C ILE A 52 -31.91 7.03 8.06
N TYR A 53 -30.78 7.13 8.76
CA TYR A 53 -30.40 8.31 9.55
C TYR A 53 -29.07 8.91 9.04
N PRO A 54 -29.11 10.00 8.25
CA PRO A 54 -27.92 10.77 7.91
C PRO A 54 -27.35 11.46 9.16
N ILE A 55 -26.05 11.29 9.43
CA ILE A 55 -25.38 11.94 10.54
C ILE A 55 -24.39 12.99 9.99
N ASN A 56 -24.68 14.26 10.27
CA ASN A 56 -23.90 15.43 9.88
C ASN A 56 -24.07 16.57 10.91
N PRO A 57 -22.99 17.06 11.55
CA PRO A 57 -23.07 18.14 12.56
C PRO A 57 -23.63 19.48 12.07
N GLU A 58 -23.56 19.75 10.76
CA GLU A 58 -23.82 21.06 10.16
C GLU A 58 -25.14 21.12 9.39
N ALA A 59 -25.84 19.98 9.22
CA ALA A 59 -27.04 19.89 8.41
C ALA A 59 -28.21 19.30 9.23
N SER A 60 -29.37 19.93 9.13
CA SER A 60 -30.65 19.43 9.68
C SER A 60 -31.40 18.51 8.72
N GLU A 61 -31.05 18.53 7.42
CA GLU A 61 -31.66 17.68 6.38
C GLU A 61 -30.65 17.36 5.25
N ILE A 62 -30.67 16.13 4.76
CA ILE A 62 -29.88 15.66 3.60
C ILE A 62 -30.74 14.74 2.74
N MET A 63 -30.87 15.02 1.44
CA MET A 63 -31.65 14.20 0.48
C MET A 63 -33.12 13.94 0.88
N GLY A 64 -33.79 14.90 1.52
CA GLY A 64 -35.17 14.73 2.00
C GLY A 64 -35.30 13.90 3.29
N LEU A 65 -34.18 13.57 3.94
CA LEU A 65 -34.12 12.83 5.19
C LEU A 65 -33.66 13.76 6.32
N THR A 66 -34.32 13.69 7.48
CA THR A 66 -33.90 14.40 8.69
C THR A 66 -32.49 13.98 9.09
N ALA A 67 -31.58 14.94 9.19
CA ALA A 67 -30.19 14.70 9.55
C ALA A 67 -29.93 15.05 11.03
N PHE A 68 -29.05 14.28 11.67
CA PHE A 68 -28.75 14.39 13.09
C PHE A 68 -27.28 14.78 13.30
N PRO A 69 -26.95 15.56 14.34
CA PRO A 69 -25.59 16.03 14.55
C PRO A 69 -24.62 14.94 15.04
N SER A 70 -25.13 13.86 15.65
CA SER A 70 -24.34 12.71 16.12
C SER A 70 -25.20 11.44 16.18
N VAL A 71 -24.57 10.27 16.35
CA VAL A 71 -25.28 8.97 16.44
C VAL A 71 -26.20 8.92 17.67
N SER A 72 -25.78 9.55 18.77
CA SER A 72 -26.51 9.59 20.04
C SER A 72 -27.81 10.40 19.94
N ALA A 73 -27.83 11.43 19.09
CA ALA A 73 -28.96 12.33 18.91
C ALA A 73 -30.15 11.68 18.20
N VAL A 74 -29.95 10.54 17.53
CA VAL A 74 -31.04 9.77 16.93
C VAL A 74 -31.91 9.17 18.04
N PRO A 75 -33.22 9.47 18.13
CA PRO A 75 -34.06 9.00 19.24
C PRO A 75 -34.35 7.49 19.16
N GLU A 76 -34.32 6.93 17.96
CA GLU A 76 -34.69 5.55 17.68
C GLU A 76 -33.46 4.59 17.64
N PRO A 77 -33.67 3.26 17.76
CA PRO A 77 -32.59 2.28 17.68
C PRO A 77 -31.92 2.22 16.30
N ILE A 78 -30.60 2.02 16.28
CA ILE A 78 -29.79 1.88 15.06
C ILE A 78 -29.18 0.47 15.03
N ASP A 79 -29.41 -0.28 13.95
CA ASP A 79 -28.86 -1.64 13.79
C ASP A 79 -27.44 -1.62 13.20
N LEU A 80 -27.23 -0.85 12.12
CA LEU A 80 -25.96 -0.76 11.36
C LEU A 80 -25.48 0.69 11.22
N ALA A 81 -24.17 0.93 11.31
CA ALA A 81 -23.59 2.23 11.01
C ALA A 81 -22.56 2.16 9.87
N VAL A 82 -22.65 3.04 8.88
CA VAL A 82 -21.69 3.19 7.78
C VAL A 82 -20.92 4.49 7.97
N ILE A 83 -19.60 4.40 8.13
CA ILE A 83 -18.75 5.50 8.57
C ILE A 83 -17.84 5.96 7.42
N ALA A 84 -18.01 7.22 7.00
CA ALA A 84 -17.26 7.89 5.93
C ALA A 84 -16.79 9.29 6.37
N VAL A 85 -16.17 9.37 7.56
CA VAL A 85 -15.56 10.60 8.11
C VAL A 85 -14.03 10.47 8.16
N LYS A 86 -13.29 11.42 8.73
CA LYS A 86 -11.82 11.31 8.93
C LYS A 86 -11.46 10.23 9.97
N ALA A 87 -10.34 9.53 9.80
CA ALA A 87 -9.93 8.39 10.63
C ALA A 87 -9.86 8.70 12.13
N GLU A 88 -9.36 9.88 12.47
CA GLU A 88 -9.27 10.39 13.85
C GLU A 88 -10.62 10.40 14.60
N LYS A 89 -11.75 10.53 13.90
CA LYS A 89 -13.10 10.57 14.49
C LYS A 89 -13.75 9.20 14.63
N VAL A 90 -13.25 8.18 13.92
CA VAL A 90 -13.92 6.88 13.82
C VAL A 90 -13.93 6.18 15.18
N LYS A 91 -12.85 6.23 15.97
CA LYS A 91 -12.84 5.61 17.31
C LYS A 91 -13.93 6.19 18.21
N ASP A 92 -14.07 7.51 18.23
CA ASP A 92 -15.10 8.18 19.04
C ASP A 92 -16.50 7.82 18.57
N ILE A 93 -16.71 7.74 17.24
CA ILE A 93 -17.95 7.24 16.65
C ILE A 93 -18.20 5.78 17.03
N ILE A 94 -17.19 4.92 17.04
CA ILE A 94 -17.33 3.51 17.49
C ILE A 94 -17.74 3.44 18.96
N LEU A 95 -17.16 4.29 19.82
CA LEU A 95 -17.58 4.39 21.22
C LEU A 95 -19.00 4.94 21.36
N GLU A 96 -19.42 5.84 20.48
CA GLU A 96 -20.79 6.36 20.41
C GLU A 96 -21.78 5.26 19.96
N CYS A 97 -21.44 4.54 18.90
CA CYS A 97 -22.15 3.36 18.41
C CYS A 97 -22.30 2.31 19.52
N LYS A 98 -21.24 2.11 20.33
CA LYS A 98 -21.25 1.20 21.48
C LYS A 98 -22.25 1.62 22.54
N LYS A 99 -22.26 2.90 22.91
CA LYS A 99 -23.23 3.47 23.87
C LYS A 99 -24.67 3.31 23.36
N LYS A 100 -24.87 3.48 22.05
CA LYS A 100 -26.17 3.30 21.38
C LYS A 100 -26.52 1.82 21.13
N LYS A 101 -25.65 0.88 21.53
CA LYS A 101 -25.80 -0.58 21.37
C LYS A 101 -25.96 -1.02 19.90
N ILE A 102 -25.30 -0.33 18.98
CA ILE A 102 -25.22 -0.71 17.57
C ILE A 102 -24.42 -1.99 17.45
N LYS A 103 -24.91 -2.95 16.66
CA LYS A 103 -24.38 -4.32 16.61
C LYS A 103 -23.22 -4.48 15.62
N ALA A 104 -23.27 -3.76 14.50
CA ALA A 104 -22.26 -3.84 13.45
C ALA A 104 -21.99 -2.46 12.81
N VAL A 105 -20.79 -2.31 12.26
CA VAL A 105 -20.33 -1.08 11.60
C VAL A 105 -19.48 -1.39 10.37
N ILE A 106 -19.62 -0.55 9.35
CA ILE A 106 -18.85 -0.58 8.11
C ILE A 106 -18.05 0.72 8.03
N ILE A 107 -16.73 0.64 7.97
CA ILE A 107 -15.86 1.81 8.02
C ILE A 107 -15.23 2.03 6.63
N ILE A 108 -15.82 2.95 5.86
CA ILE A 108 -15.33 3.40 4.54
C ILE A 108 -14.08 4.28 4.67
N THR A 109 -13.90 4.93 5.81
CA THR A 109 -12.80 5.84 6.10
C THR A 109 -11.41 5.22 5.91
N SER A 110 -10.58 5.86 5.09
CA SER A 110 -9.12 5.66 5.04
C SER A 110 -8.41 6.43 6.16
N GLY A 111 -7.19 6.02 6.54
CA GLY A 111 -6.39 6.58 7.62
C GLY A 111 -5.96 5.61 8.75
N PHE A 112 -6.02 4.30 8.54
CA PHE A 112 -5.71 3.21 9.48
C PHE A 112 -4.51 2.36 9.03
N SER A 113 -4.55 1.03 9.03
CA SER A 113 -3.37 0.19 8.75
C SER A 113 -2.82 0.30 7.32
N GLU A 114 -3.64 0.72 6.36
CA GLU A 114 -3.28 1.08 4.97
C GLU A 114 -2.22 2.17 4.88
N ILE A 115 -2.23 3.11 5.83
CA ILE A 115 -1.30 4.24 5.94
C ILE A 115 -0.39 4.08 7.17
N GLY A 116 -0.32 2.89 7.76
CA GLY A 116 0.58 2.57 8.88
C GLY A 116 0.00 2.77 10.30
N ASN A 117 -1.25 3.21 10.45
CA ASN A 117 -1.92 3.42 11.75
C ASN A 117 -2.51 2.10 12.33
N LYS A 118 -1.64 1.11 12.61
CA LYS A 118 -2.02 -0.19 13.24
C LYS A 118 -2.50 -0.05 14.69
N GLU A 119 -2.07 1.00 15.38
CA GLU A 119 -2.54 1.28 16.74
C GLU A 119 -3.96 1.80 16.74
N GLY A 120 -4.34 2.68 15.81
CA GLY A 120 -5.72 3.10 15.58
C GLY A 120 -6.62 1.92 15.20
N GLU A 121 -6.14 0.99 14.38
CA GLU A 121 -6.87 -0.25 14.07
C GLU A 121 -7.00 -1.19 15.28
N LEU A 122 -5.95 -1.34 16.08
CA LEU A 122 -5.98 -2.11 17.32
C LEU A 122 -6.87 -1.42 18.37
N GLU A 123 -6.91 -0.09 18.38
CA GLU A 123 -7.81 0.71 19.20
C GLU A 123 -9.25 0.63 18.70
N LEU A 124 -9.50 0.58 17.40
CA LEU A 124 -10.81 0.28 16.81
C LEU A 124 -11.25 -1.13 17.20
N LYS A 125 -10.37 -2.14 17.09
CA LYS A 125 -10.62 -3.52 17.53
C LYS A 125 -10.91 -3.60 19.03
N LYS A 126 -10.22 -2.80 19.85
CA LYS A 126 -10.47 -2.70 21.30
C LYS A 126 -11.75 -1.94 21.62
N ALA A 127 -12.03 -0.83 20.94
CA ALA A 127 -13.22 0.00 21.14
C ALA A 127 -14.49 -0.74 20.69
N GLY A 128 -14.40 -1.43 19.55
CA GLY A 128 -15.42 -2.29 18.97
C GLY A 128 -15.38 -3.73 19.48
N LYS A 129 -14.81 -4.03 20.65
CA LYS A 129 -14.79 -5.41 21.18
C LYS A 129 -16.19 -6.04 21.25
N ASP A 130 -17.22 -5.20 21.39
CA ASP A 130 -18.63 -5.57 21.51
C ASP A 130 -19.44 -5.23 20.24
N ILE A 131 -18.78 -4.81 19.15
CA ILE A 131 -19.39 -4.41 17.86
C ILE A 131 -18.66 -5.11 16.72
N LYS A 132 -19.37 -5.66 15.74
CA LYS A 132 -18.71 -6.24 14.56
C LYS A 132 -18.24 -5.17 13.59
N ILE A 133 -16.96 -5.21 13.23
CA ILE A 133 -16.33 -4.21 12.35
C ILE A 133 -16.00 -4.84 11.00
N LEU A 134 -16.52 -4.24 9.93
CA LEU A 134 -16.08 -4.44 8.55
C LEU A 134 -15.33 -3.18 8.08
N GLY A 135 -14.14 -3.34 7.50
CA GLY A 135 -13.19 -2.24 7.26
C GLY A 135 -12.13 -2.14 8.39
N PRO A 136 -11.36 -1.06 8.50
CA PRO A 136 -11.49 0.23 7.81
C PRO A 136 -10.92 0.28 6.37
N ASN A 137 -10.84 1.49 5.81
CA ASN A 137 -10.38 1.86 4.46
C ASN A 137 -11.17 1.24 3.33
N CYS A 138 -12.34 1.82 3.12
CA CYS A 138 -13.21 1.72 1.97
C CYS A 138 -12.59 1.96 0.57
N ILE A 139 -11.51 2.73 0.40
CA ILE A 139 -11.29 3.47 -0.87
C ILE A 139 -10.01 3.05 -1.61
N SER A 140 -10.12 2.78 -2.92
CA SER A 140 -8.96 2.60 -3.82
C SER A 140 -8.57 3.93 -4.48
N GLY A 141 -7.37 4.44 -4.20
CA GLY A 141 -6.82 5.67 -4.81
C GLY A 141 -6.02 5.41 -6.10
N SER A 142 -6.12 6.34 -7.05
CA SER A 142 -5.40 6.38 -8.32
C SER A 142 -3.88 6.53 -8.15
N SER A 143 -3.08 5.80 -8.92
CA SER A 143 -1.62 5.75 -8.80
C SER A 143 -0.90 6.87 -9.57
N PHE A 144 0.11 7.51 -8.96
CA PHE A 144 1.11 8.39 -9.60
C PHE A 144 2.48 7.68 -9.65
N ALA A 145 3.38 8.09 -10.55
CA ALA A 145 4.72 7.51 -10.70
C ALA A 145 5.84 8.58 -10.71
N LEU A 146 6.99 8.22 -10.13
CA LEU A 146 8.25 8.96 -10.21
C LEU A 146 9.14 8.29 -11.25
N ILE A 147 9.51 9.02 -12.31
CA ILE A 147 10.40 8.50 -13.36
C ILE A 147 11.66 9.37 -13.41
N LYS A 148 12.82 8.70 -13.45
CA LYS A 148 14.13 9.33 -13.67
C LYS A 148 14.36 9.41 -15.18
N ASN A 149 14.49 10.62 -15.71
CA ASN A 149 14.88 10.86 -17.10
C ASN A 149 16.05 11.85 -17.12
N ASP A 150 17.14 11.51 -17.82
CA ASP A 150 18.35 12.33 -17.97
C ASP A 150 18.87 12.96 -16.66
N ASN A 151 19.00 12.13 -15.62
CA ASN A 151 19.46 12.51 -14.27
C ASN A 151 18.61 13.53 -13.51
N HIS A 152 17.39 13.83 -13.95
CA HIS A 152 16.39 14.54 -13.17
C HIS A 152 15.19 13.64 -12.83
N ILE A 153 14.62 13.84 -11.64
CA ILE A 153 13.43 13.15 -11.16
C ILE A 153 12.23 14.07 -11.38
N LYS A 154 11.18 13.58 -12.06
CA LYS A 154 9.90 14.30 -12.24
C LYS A 154 8.72 13.47 -11.73
N HIS A 155 7.69 14.20 -11.28
CA HIS A 155 6.44 13.66 -10.74
C HIS A 155 5.36 13.68 -11.83
N ILE A 156 4.73 12.54 -12.16
CA ILE A 156 3.70 12.45 -13.22
C ILE A 156 2.54 11.52 -12.79
N GLU A 157 1.31 11.89 -13.13
CA GLU A 157 0.11 11.04 -13.02
C GLU A 157 0.17 9.88 -14.00
N ILE A 158 -0.11 8.64 -13.58
CA ILE A 158 0.04 7.47 -14.47
C ILE A 158 -0.85 7.58 -15.71
N GLY A 159 -2.07 8.12 -15.56
CA GLY A 159 -2.94 8.46 -16.69
C GLY A 159 -2.26 9.43 -17.65
N GLY A 160 -1.73 10.55 -17.14
CA GLY A 160 -1.01 11.54 -17.95
C GLY A 160 0.31 11.04 -18.55
N PHE A 161 1.01 10.08 -17.92
CA PHE A 161 2.20 9.43 -18.48
C PHE A 161 1.84 8.52 -19.64
N ILE A 162 0.78 7.72 -19.48
CA ILE A 162 0.23 6.85 -20.52
C ILE A 162 -0.29 7.70 -21.70
N ASP A 163 -1.00 8.79 -21.44
CA ASP A 163 -1.49 9.72 -22.46
C ASP A 163 -0.34 10.40 -23.22
N ASN A 164 0.73 10.83 -22.54
CA ASN A 164 1.93 11.37 -23.18
C ASN A 164 2.69 10.31 -24.01
N LEU A 165 2.70 9.06 -23.54
CA LEU A 165 3.25 7.93 -24.26
C LEU A 165 2.43 7.64 -25.54
N PHE A 166 1.11 7.78 -25.46
CA PHE A 166 0.20 7.66 -26.60
C PHE A 166 0.35 8.85 -27.57
N GLU A 167 0.47 10.09 -27.08
CA GLU A 167 0.63 11.28 -27.91
C GLU A 167 1.96 11.29 -28.68
N LYS A 168 3.06 10.87 -28.05
CA LYS A 168 4.38 10.82 -28.70
C LYS A 168 4.53 9.68 -29.72
N ASN A 169 3.62 8.72 -29.73
CA ASN A 169 3.69 7.55 -30.62
C ASN A 169 2.48 7.44 -31.57
N LYS A 170 1.73 8.53 -31.78
CA LYS A 170 0.54 8.61 -32.66
C LYS A 170 0.77 8.09 -34.09
N ASP A 171 2.00 8.13 -34.59
CA ASP A 171 2.31 7.78 -35.99
C ASP A 171 2.81 6.33 -36.19
N LYS A 172 2.78 5.46 -35.18
CA LYS A 172 3.11 4.04 -35.33
C LYS A 172 1.88 3.17 -35.17
N ALA A 173 1.31 2.81 -36.32
CA ALA A 173 0.09 2.05 -36.53
C ALA A 173 -0.06 0.74 -35.71
N PHE A 174 -1.18 0.68 -34.96
CA PHE A 174 -2.25 -0.37 -34.82
C PHE A 174 -1.84 -1.84 -34.52
N ASN A 175 -2.64 -2.73 -33.89
CA ASN A 175 -4.09 -2.92 -33.85
C ASN A 175 -4.52 -3.81 -32.64
N VAL A 176 -5.82 -3.81 -32.33
CA VAL A 176 -6.51 -4.42 -31.18
C VAL A 176 -6.34 -5.95 -31.09
N SER A 177 -5.64 -6.47 -30.06
CA SER A 177 -5.82 -7.83 -29.49
C SER A 177 -4.88 -8.13 -28.30
N GLY A 178 -5.26 -7.66 -27.10
CA GLY A 178 -5.24 -8.48 -25.87
C GLY A 178 -3.99 -9.20 -25.33
N THR A 179 -2.76 -9.01 -25.82
CA THR A 179 -1.56 -9.61 -25.19
C THR A 179 -0.30 -8.75 -25.37
N TYR A 180 0.41 -8.45 -24.27
CA TYR A 180 1.74 -7.83 -24.31
C TYR A 180 2.82 -8.86 -23.91
N THR A 181 3.76 -9.09 -24.81
CA THR A 181 5.09 -9.62 -24.48
C THR A 181 6.06 -8.46 -24.62
N LEU A 182 6.65 -8.00 -23.51
CA LEU A 182 7.78 -7.07 -23.59
C LEU A 182 8.97 -7.82 -24.21
N PRO A 183 9.79 -7.19 -25.08
CA PRO A 183 11.00 -7.80 -25.59
C PRO A 183 11.91 -8.17 -24.41
N SER A 184 12.42 -9.41 -24.42
CA SER A 184 13.18 -10.10 -23.36
C SER A 184 14.51 -9.45 -22.96
N ASN A 185 14.76 -8.19 -23.29
CA ASN A 185 16.10 -7.62 -23.37
C ASN A 185 16.40 -6.55 -22.31
N VAL A 186 15.45 -6.15 -21.45
CA VAL A 186 15.56 -4.84 -20.76
C VAL A 186 15.68 -4.84 -19.22
N ILE A 187 15.41 -5.90 -18.43
CA ILE A 187 15.27 -5.70 -16.95
C ILE A 187 16.16 -6.54 -16.00
N GLU A 188 16.86 -7.60 -16.40
CA GLU A 188 17.28 -8.59 -15.38
C GLU A 188 18.67 -8.49 -14.70
N LYS A 189 19.56 -7.52 -14.93
CA LYS A 189 20.97 -7.71 -14.47
C LYS A 189 21.62 -6.82 -13.42
N ASN A 190 21.09 -5.68 -12.96
CA ASN A 190 21.91 -4.78 -12.13
C ASN A 190 21.19 -4.09 -10.94
N ILE A 191 20.69 -4.84 -9.94
CA ILE A 191 20.37 -4.22 -8.63
C ILE A 191 21.09 -4.98 -7.51
N LYS A 192 22.01 -4.28 -6.85
CA LYS A 192 22.74 -4.74 -5.67
C LYS A 192 22.69 -3.66 -4.58
N ILE A 193 22.65 -4.09 -3.31
CA ILE A 193 22.63 -3.19 -2.15
C ILE A 193 23.86 -3.46 -1.30
N LEU A 194 24.65 -2.40 -1.06
CA LEU A 194 25.85 -2.40 -0.23
C LEU A 194 25.51 -1.99 1.20
N SER A 195 26.13 -2.64 2.18
CA SER A 195 26.04 -2.23 3.58
C SER A 195 27.26 -1.43 4.02
N TYR A 196 27.13 -0.76 5.17
CA TYR A 196 28.08 0.22 5.71
C TYR A 196 29.51 -0.31 6.01
N ASP A 197 29.74 -1.61 5.99
CA ASP A 197 31.08 -2.21 6.14
C ASP A 197 31.71 -2.66 4.81
N GLY A 198 31.13 -2.22 3.68
CA GLY A 198 31.59 -2.53 2.33
C GLY A 198 31.22 -3.92 1.82
N LYS A 199 30.41 -4.70 2.56
CA LYS A 199 29.94 -6.01 2.10
C LYS A 199 28.58 -5.91 1.40
N GLU A 200 28.50 -6.57 0.24
CA GLU A 200 27.26 -6.76 -0.51
C GLU A 200 26.39 -7.81 0.19
N TYR A 201 25.14 -7.46 0.49
CA TYR A 201 24.18 -8.39 1.04
C TYR A 201 22.94 -8.49 0.15
N CYS A 202 22.48 -9.73 -0.03
CA CYS A 202 21.19 -10.01 -0.65
C CYS A 202 20.08 -9.79 0.40
N PHE A 203 19.01 -9.11 -0.02
CA PHE A 203 17.90 -8.45 0.70
C PHE A 203 17.19 -9.21 1.87
N LYS A 204 17.61 -10.43 2.21
CA LYS A 204 16.82 -11.42 2.95
C LYS A 204 17.00 -11.44 4.49
N LYS A 205 17.90 -10.66 5.12
CA LYS A 205 18.27 -10.83 6.56
C LYS A 205 17.68 -9.84 7.60
N VAL A 206 17.00 -8.76 7.21
CA VAL A 206 16.69 -7.60 8.10
C VAL A 206 15.38 -7.73 8.92
N VAL A 207 14.50 -8.68 8.61
CA VAL A 207 13.07 -8.70 9.02
C VAL A 207 12.77 -9.05 10.51
N ASN A 208 13.72 -9.52 11.32
CA ASN A 208 13.38 -10.22 12.59
C ASN A 208 13.35 -9.43 13.93
N PHE A 209 13.46 -8.09 13.98
CA PHE A 209 13.76 -7.36 15.24
C PHE A 209 12.58 -6.70 16.02
N PHE A 210 11.39 -6.45 15.46
CA PHE A 210 10.44 -5.45 16.03
C PHE A 210 9.01 -5.94 16.43
N LYS A 211 8.82 -6.67 17.54
CA LYS A 211 7.46 -6.92 18.12
C LYS A 211 7.44 -6.81 19.66
N ARG A 212 6.97 -5.68 20.24
CA ARG A 212 6.25 -5.53 21.56
C ARG A 212 5.96 -4.06 21.96
N LYS A 213 4.74 -3.75 22.45
CA LYS A 213 4.29 -2.50 23.14
C LYS A 213 3.49 -2.85 24.42
N GLY A 214 3.53 -2.01 25.49
CA GLY A 214 2.63 -2.22 26.65
C GLY A 214 2.57 -1.23 27.83
N GLU A 215 3.66 -0.63 28.29
CA GLU A 215 3.67 0.39 29.36
C GLU A 215 4.83 1.35 29.02
N ALA A 216 4.92 2.55 29.59
CA ALA A 216 6.06 3.45 29.37
C ALA A 216 6.57 3.99 30.70
N VAL A 217 7.87 3.88 30.89
CA VAL A 217 8.62 4.30 32.05
C VAL A 217 9.52 5.43 31.59
N LYS A 218 9.36 6.60 32.21
CA LYS A 218 10.23 7.74 31.98
C LYS A 218 11.43 7.62 32.91
N VAL A 219 12.61 7.40 32.34
CA VAL A 219 13.89 7.28 33.04
C VAL A 219 14.69 8.56 32.83
N THR A 220 14.85 9.36 33.87
CA THR A 220 15.67 10.57 33.86
C THR A 220 17.10 10.21 34.29
N LEU A 221 18.10 10.60 33.51
CA LEU A 221 19.52 10.36 33.77
C LEU A 221 20.19 11.56 34.47
N GLU A 222 21.29 11.30 35.16
CA GLU A 222 22.14 12.29 35.84
C GLU A 222 22.74 13.24 34.79
N GLY A 223 22.15 14.44 34.68
CA GLY A 223 22.37 15.39 33.60
C GLY A 223 21.09 15.98 32.97
N GLY A 224 19.92 15.41 33.29
CA GLY A 224 18.61 15.92 32.88
C GLY A 224 18.05 15.35 31.57
N ARG A 225 18.74 14.35 30.96
CA ARG A 225 18.24 13.65 29.77
C ARG A 225 17.19 12.62 30.18
N GLU A 226 16.09 12.56 29.45
CA GLU A 226 14.95 11.70 29.77
C GLU A 226 14.76 10.68 28.66
N ILE A 227 14.60 9.41 29.04
CA ILE A 227 14.44 8.29 28.13
C ILE A 227 13.09 7.65 28.46
N ILE A 228 12.18 7.59 27.49
CA ILE A 228 10.86 6.98 27.66
C ILE A 228 10.90 5.63 26.97
N CYS A 229 10.79 4.57 27.75
CA CYS A 229 11.00 3.19 27.31
C CYS A 229 9.92 2.31 27.91
N SER A 230 9.55 1.23 27.23
CA SER A 230 8.59 0.30 27.82
C SER A 230 9.20 -0.44 29.01
N PRO A 231 8.42 -0.88 30.01
CA PRO A 231 8.98 -1.54 31.17
C PRO A 231 9.65 -2.87 30.83
N ASP A 232 9.25 -3.53 29.75
CA ASP A 232 9.93 -4.73 29.26
C ASP A 232 11.13 -4.42 28.34
N HIS A 233 11.52 -3.15 28.20
CA HIS A 233 12.66 -2.75 27.37
C HIS A 233 13.99 -3.11 28.05
N PRO A 234 14.86 -3.93 27.45
CA PRO A 234 16.13 -4.33 28.06
C PRO A 234 17.17 -3.21 27.98
N PHE A 235 17.71 -2.81 29.12
CA PHE A 235 18.85 -1.91 29.29
C PHE A 235 20.11 -2.69 29.68
N LEU A 236 21.24 -2.29 29.11
CA LEU A 236 22.55 -2.71 29.61
C LEU A 236 22.90 -1.82 30.82
N ILE A 237 23.20 -2.45 31.95
CA ILE A 237 23.61 -1.77 33.17
C ILE A 237 25.00 -2.22 33.61
N ARG A 238 25.78 -1.30 34.19
CA ARG A 238 27.09 -1.61 34.78
C ARG A 238 26.99 -1.79 36.30
N THR A 239 27.40 -2.96 36.80
CA THR A 239 27.37 -3.30 38.23
C THR A 239 28.56 -2.72 39.01
N ARG A 240 28.47 -2.64 40.36
CA ARG A 240 29.54 -2.12 41.24
C ARG A 240 30.88 -2.83 41.07
N GLN A 241 30.88 -4.11 40.68
CA GLN A 241 32.09 -4.90 40.38
C GLN A 241 32.61 -4.70 38.93
N LYS A 242 32.18 -3.63 38.24
CA LYS A 242 32.55 -3.23 36.86
C LYS A 242 32.08 -4.13 35.72
N ASN A 243 31.34 -5.20 35.99
CA ASN A 243 30.77 -6.10 34.97
C ASN A 243 29.46 -5.54 34.37
N ILE A 244 29.24 -5.77 33.06
CA ILE A 244 28.02 -5.35 32.32
C ILE A 244 26.99 -6.48 32.35
N LYS A 245 25.73 -6.13 32.64
CA LYS A 245 24.60 -7.06 32.68
C LYS A 245 23.37 -6.42 32.02
N THR A 246 22.40 -7.23 31.59
CA THR A 246 21.15 -6.75 31.00
C THR A 246 20.02 -6.77 32.05
N ARG A 247 19.17 -5.74 32.06
CA ARG A 247 17.98 -5.65 32.92
C ARG A 247 16.81 -5.02 32.18
N LEU A 248 15.59 -5.42 32.50
CA LEU A 248 14.40 -4.79 31.92
C LEU A 248 14.16 -3.43 32.58
N CYS A 249 13.54 -2.50 31.85
CA CYS A 249 13.31 -1.14 32.29
C CYS A 249 12.45 -1.06 33.57
N LYS A 250 11.48 -1.97 33.75
CA LYS A 250 10.71 -2.13 35.00
C LYS A 250 11.56 -2.54 36.21
N ASP A 251 12.72 -3.13 35.95
CA ASP A 251 13.64 -3.65 36.96
C ASP A 251 14.87 -2.75 37.16
N LEU A 252 14.82 -1.51 36.62
CA LEU A 252 15.85 -0.49 36.79
C LEU A 252 15.64 0.28 38.10
N GLU A 253 16.74 0.54 38.79
CA GLU A 253 16.73 1.30 40.04
C GLU A 253 17.47 2.64 39.88
N ILE A 254 17.02 3.65 40.62
CA ILE A 254 17.73 4.93 40.74
C ILE A 254 19.17 4.65 41.21
N GLY A 255 20.15 5.19 40.48
CA GLY A 255 21.58 4.96 40.68
C GLY A 255 22.23 3.92 39.75
N ASN A 256 21.46 3.13 38.98
CA ASN A 256 21.98 2.21 37.96
C ASN A 256 22.65 2.98 36.79
N LEU A 257 23.71 2.42 36.19
CA LEU A 257 24.51 3.06 35.13
C LEU A 257 24.19 2.49 33.73
N VAL A 258 23.59 3.28 32.83
CA VAL A 258 23.16 2.87 31.46
C VAL A 258 23.95 3.57 30.32
N PRO A 259 24.25 2.89 29.19
CA PRO A 259 25.04 3.43 28.06
C PRO A 259 24.23 4.36 27.12
N ILE A 260 24.90 5.34 26.50
CA ILE A 260 24.34 6.31 25.53
C ILE A 260 25.26 6.40 24.29
N MET A 261 24.67 6.34 23.09
CA MET A 261 25.33 6.44 21.78
C MET A 261 25.20 7.84 21.14
N PHE A 262 26.23 8.30 20.41
CA PHE A 262 26.33 9.68 19.91
C PHE A 262 26.27 9.90 18.38
N GLY A 263 26.15 8.87 17.52
CA GLY A 263 25.94 9.06 16.07
C GLY A 263 25.98 7.76 15.24
N PHE A 264 25.45 7.81 14.01
CA PHE A 264 25.68 6.79 12.98
C PHE A 264 26.86 7.21 12.11
N PRO A 265 27.70 6.26 11.67
CA PRO A 265 28.83 6.58 10.80
C PRO A 265 28.30 6.79 9.36
N SER A 266 28.85 7.76 8.63
CA SER A 266 28.56 8.02 7.20
C SER A 266 29.85 7.85 6.40
N GLU A 267 29.82 7.05 5.32
CA GLU A 267 30.94 6.97 4.39
C GLU A 267 31.02 8.30 3.62
N SER A 268 32.13 9.00 3.77
CA SER A 268 32.45 10.24 3.10
C SER A 268 32.73 9.99 1.61
N HIS A 269 32.06 10.71 0.72
CA HIS A 269 32.40 10.70 -0.70
C HIS A 269 32.75 12.12 -1.18
N GLY A 270 34.00 12.28 -1.60
CA GLY A 270 34.52 13.40 -2.39
C GLY A 270 35.04 14.57 -1.55
N GLU A 271 36.33 14.58 -1.25
CA GLU A 271 37.01 15.71 -0.61
C GLU A 271 37.30 16.87 -1.59
N GLU A 272 37.00 16.73 -2.90
CA GLU A 272 37.46 17.66 -3.94
C GLU A 272 36.45 17.84 -5.11
N ILE A 273 36.46 19.02 -5.75
CA ILE A 273 35.66 19.38 -6.94
C ILE A 273 36.59 19.61 -8.14
N ASN A 274 36.43 18.82 -9.20
CA ASN A 274 37.16 19.04 -10.46
C ASN A 274 36.44 20.12 -11.30
N LEU A 275 36.97 21.35 -11.26
CA LEU A 275 36.40 22.50 -11.96
C LEU A 275 36.40 22.33 -13.47
N ILE A 276 37.38 21.65 -14.06
CA ILE A 276 37.45 21.46 -15.52
C ILE A 276 36.27 20.60 -15.99
N GLN A 277 35.98 19.51 -15.26
CA GLN A 277 34.83 18.64 -15.56
C GLN A 277 33.49 19.35 -15.33
N GLU A 278 33.36 20.09 -14.24
CA GLU A 278 32.12 20.82 -13.95
C GLU A 278 31.86 21.95 -14.95
N ILE A 279 32.90 22.67 -15.38
CA ILE A 279 32.79 23.69 -16.42
C ILE A 279 32.37 23.05 -17.74
N ASP A 280 32.94 21.90 -18.12
CA ASP A 280 32.57 21.28 -19.39
C ASP A 280 31.09 20.87 -19.43
N LYS A 281 30.58 20.38 -18.30
CA LYS A 281 29.20 19.93 -18.16
C LYS A 281 28.18 21.07 -18.08
N LYS A 282 28.49 22.14 -17.35
CA LYS A 282 27.49 23.13 -16.91
C LYS A 282 27.59 24.50 -17.57
N VAL A 283 28.71 24.81 -18.20
CA VAL A 283 29.00 26.15 -18.73
C VAL A 283 28.85 26.15 -20.25
N SER A 284 28.37 27.25 -20.84
CA SER A 284 28.23 27.35 -22.31
C SER A 284 29.57 27.53 -23.01
N ASP A 285 29.67 27.08 -24.28
CA ASP A 285 30.92 27.15 -25.05
C ASP A 285 31.43 28.59 -25.27
N GLU A 286 30.53 29.56 -25.35
CA GLU A 286 30.85 31.00 -25.39
C GLU A 286 31.65 31.43 -24.15
N ILE A 287 31.24 30.99 -22.95
CA ILE A 287 31.94 31.29 -21.70
C ILE A 287 33.22 30.47 -21.59
N LYS A 288 33.22 29.19 -22.03
CA LYS A 288 34.42 28.33 -22.04
C LYS A 288 35.58 28.91 -22.84
N SER A 289 35.29 29.61 -23.95
CA SER A 289 36.30 30.27 -24.79
C SER A 289 37.12 31.35 -24.07
N ASN A 290 36.61 31.85 -22.93
CA ASN A 290 37.25 32.88 -22.11
C ASN A 290 37.94 32.32 -20.85
N ILE A 291 37.95 30.99 -20.68
CA ILE A 291 38.58 30.31 -19.53
C ILE A 291 40.05 30.03 -19.86
N VAL A 292 40.92 30.28 -18.89
CA VAL A 292 42.37 30.09 -19.01
C VAL A 292 42.82 29.02 -18.03
N ILE A 293 43.48 27.97 -18.53
CA ILE A 293 44.04 26.88 -17.73
C ILE A 293 45.56 26.93 -17.78
N LYS A 294 46.25 26.79 -16.64
CA LYS A 294 47.72 26.88 -16.56
C LYS A 294 48.36 25.92 -15.57
N ASN A 295 49.55 25.40 -15.91
CA ASN A 295 50.46 24.62 -15.04
C ASN A 295 51.92 24.87 -15.50
N LYS A 296 52.43 26.08 -15.21
CA LYS A 296 53.63 26.73 -15.80
C LYS A 296 53.42 27.41 -17.16
N GLU A 297 52.82 26.71 -18.14
CA GLU A 297 52.40 27.29 -19.43
C GLU A 297 50.86 27.35 -19.56
N ARG A 298 50.35 28.17 -20.49
CA ARG A 298 48.91 28.27 -20.77
C ARG A 298 48.52 27.21 -21.80
N ILE A 299 47.44 26.49 -21.51
CA ILE A 299 46.84 25.50 -22.42
C ILE A 299 45.38 25.84 -22.69
N SER A 300 44.85 25.35 -23.80
CA SER A 300 43.44 25.56 -24.15
C SER A 300 42.50 24.70 -23.28
N PHE A 301 41.24 25.12 -23.17
CA PHE A 301 40.24 24.35 -22.41
C PHE A 301 40.01 22.94 -23.01
N ASN A 302 40.10 22.80 -24.33
CA ASN A 302 39.91 21.51 -25.01
C ASN A 302 41.05 20.53 -24.76
N GLU A 303 42.30 21.01 -24.71
CA GLU A 303 43.45 20.18 -24.30
C GLU A 303 43.34 19.76 -22.83
N ALA A 304 42.78 20.64 -21.98
CA ALA A 304 42.70 20.40 -20.56
C ALA A 304 41.68 19.33 -20.13
N LYS A 305 40.74 18.96 -21.00
CA LYS A 305 39.72 17.92 -20.73
C LYS A 305 40.32 16.54 -20.51
N ASN A 306 41.48 16.28 -21.11
CA ASN A 306 42.11 14.95 -21.17
C ASN A 306 43.40 14.88 -20.36
N ILE A 307 43.57 15.74 -19.35
CA ILE A 307 44.76 15.75 -18.49
C ILE A 307 44.63 14.68 -17.41
N ASP A 308 45.67 13.85 -17.28
CA ASP A 308 45.73 12.76 -16.29
C ASP A 308 45.80 13.27 -14.83
N GLU A 309 46.47 14.42 -14.59
CA GLU A 309 46.63 15.02 -13.25
C GLU A 309 46.11 16.47 -13.17
N PRO A 310 44.78 16.67 -13.06
CA PRO A 310 44.18 18.01 -13.04
C PRO A 310 44.58 18.84 -11.80
N SER A 311 45.00 18.22 -10.69
CA SER A 311 45.40 18.91 -9.46
C SER A 311 46.63 19.82 -9.62
N LYS A 312 47.46 19.60 -10.64
CA LYS A 312 48.61 20.46 -10.97
C LYS A 312 48.23 21.75 -11.72
N PHE A 313 46.98 21.87 -12.15
CA PHE A 313 46.50 22.97 -12.98
C PHE A 313 45.68 23.98 -12.18
N SER A 314 45.59 25.20 -12.70
CA SER A 314 44.73 26.25 -12.15
C SER A 314 43.86 26.86 -13.23
N VAL A 315 42.62 27.18 -12.86
CA VAL A 315 41.56 27.71 -13.71
C VAL A 315 41.33 29.17 -13.38
N GLY A 316 41.34 30.03 -14.39
CA GLY A 316 41.02 31.45 -14.27
C GLY A 316 40.22 31.94 -15.47
N PHE A 317 39.87 33.21 -15.45
CA PHE A 317 39.17 33.86 -16.57
C PHE A 317 40.11 34.83 -17.30
N LYS A 318 39.96 35.01 -18.61
CA LYS A 318 40.79 35.93 -19.39
C LYS A 318 40.67 37.36 -18.84
N GLY A 319 41.80 37.94 -18.43
CA GLY A 319 41.88 39.27 -17.82
C GLY A 319 41.72 39.29 -16.28
N ASP A 320 41.41 38.15 -15.65
CA ASP A 320 41.44 38.03 -14.19
C ASP A 320 42.86 37.76 -13.70
N GLN A 321 43.22 38.37 -12.57
CA GLN A 321 44.49 38.10 -11.88
C GLN A 321 44.39 36.92 -10.90
N VAL A 322 43.19 36.38 -10.70
CA VAL A 322 42.88 35.33 -9.73
C VAL A 322 42.71 34.00 -10.46
N PHE A 323 43.39 32.96 -9.98
CA PHE A 323 43.30 31.60 -10.48
C PHE A 323 43.01 30.66 -9.32
N LEU A 324 42.01 29.80 -9.51
CA LEU A 324 41.65 28.74 -8.57
C LEU A 324 42.37 27.45 -8.94
N PRO A 325 42.69 26.57 -7.97
CA PRO A 325 43.14 25.22 -8.32
C PRO A 325 42.04 24.51 -9.13
N ALA A 326 42.43 23.77 -10.18
CA ALA A 326 41.48 23.04 -11.03
C ALA A 326 40.78 21.92 -10.26
N VAL A 327 41.40 21.44 -9.18
CA VAL A 327 40.80 20.55 -8.19
C VAL A 327 40.67 21.33 -6.89
N LEU A 328 39.44 21.70 -6.56
CA LEU A 328 39.13 22.54 -5.40
C LEU A 328 38.77 21.65 -4.20
N PRO A 329 39.57 21.64 -3.12
CA PRO A 329 39.23 20.87 -1.94
C PRO A 329 38.00 21.45 -1.25
N ILE A 330 37.12 20.57 -0.77
CA ILE A 330 35.91 20.91 -0.03
C ILE A 330 36.28 21.11 1.44
N THR A 331 36.76 22.32 1.73
CA THR A 331 37.20 22.70 3.08
C THR A 331 36.08 23.37 3.89
N GLY A 332 36.25 23.41 5.22
CA GLY A 332 35.35 24.16 6.09
C GLY A 332 35.30 25.64 5.72
N GLU A 333 36.42 26.24 5.30
CA GLU A 333 36.49 27.62 4.81
C GLU A 333 35.67 27.84 3.54
N LEU A 334 35.74 26.93 2.56
CA LEU A 334 34.96 27.01 1.32
C LEU A 334 33.47 26.89 1.63
N CYS A 335 33.09 25.88 2.41
CA CYS A 335 31.69 25.67 2.80
C CYS A 335 31.14 26.84 3.61
N ARG A 336 31.93 27.41 4.53
CA ARG A 336 31.55 28.62 5.27
C ARG A 336 31.38 29.83 4.36
N LEU A 337 32.28 30.02 3.37
CA LEU A 337 32.15 31.08 2.38
C LEU A 337 30.87 30.94 1.56
N ILE A 338 30.52 29.71 1.18
CA ILE A 338 29.26 29.42 0.49
C ILE A 338 28.07 29.74 1.40
N GLY A 339 28.14 29.41 2.69
CA GLY A 339 27.13 29.79 3.67
C GLY A 339 26.88 31.29 3.70
N PHE A 340 27.93 32.10 3.84
CA PHE A 340 27.82 33.57 3.79
C PHE A 340 27.22 34.08 2.47
N PHE A 341 27.58 33.47 1.35
CA PHE A 341 27.08 33.87 0.03
C PHE A 341 25.62 33.45 -0.23
N VAL A 342 25.20 32.33 0.35
CA VAL A 342 23.80 31.88 0.30
C VAL A 342 22.92 32.80 1.12
N ALA A 343 23.41 33.29 2.27
CA ALA A 343 22.77 34.33 3.07
C ALA A 343 22.71 35.66 2.30
N ASP A 344 23.82 36.40 2.25
CA ASP A 344 23.83 37.80 1.78
C ASP A 344 24.77 38.03 0.58
N GLY A 345 24.97 37.00 -0.24
CA GLY A 345 25.77 37.08 -1.45
C GLY A 345 25.01 37.64 -2.64
N ASN A 346 25.67 38.43 -3.48
CA ASN A 346 25.17 38.90 -4.76
C ASN A 346 26.31 38.95 -5.79
N TYR A 347 25.98 39.14 -7.05
CA TYR A 347 26.96 39.24 -8.13
C TYR A 347 26.49 40.19 -9.23
N ASP A 348 27.43 40.98 -9.76
CA ASP A 348 27.21 41.89 -10.88
C ASP A 348 27.88 41.37 -12.17
N LYS A 349 28.14 42.24 -13.15
CA LYS A 349 28.83 41.83 -14.39
C LYS A 349 30.30 41.49 -14.18
N THR A 350 30.89 41.87 -13.05
CA THR A 350 32.34 41.84 -12.85
C THR A 350 32.77 41.26 -11.52
N TYR A 351 32.00 41.35 -10.42
CA TYR A 351 32.41 40.91 -9.09
C TYR A 351 31.30 40.13 -8.35
N LEU A 352 31.71 39.30 -7.40
CA LEU A 352 30.88 38.83 -6.30
C LEU A 352 30.89 39.88 -5.19
N SER A 353 29.80 39.99 -4.44
CA SER A 353 29.73 40.79 -3.21
C SER A 353 29.03 40.02 -2.10
N ILE A 354 29.54 40.08 -0.88
CA ILE A 354 28.84 39.60 0.33
C ILE A 354 28.61 40.81 1.24
N GLY A 355 27.37 41.01 1.67
CA GLY A 355 27.03 41.97 2.73
C GLY A 355 27.36 41.42 4.11
N TYR A 356 27.60 42.32 5.05
CA TYR A 356 27.91 41.97 6.43
C TYR A 356 27.39 43.08 7.35
N THR A 357 27.15 42.75 8.61
CA THR A 357 26.66 43.72 9.60
C THR A 357 27.80 44.67 10.04
N ASP A 358 27.55 45.73 10.83
CA ASP A 358 28.60 46.64 11.37
C ASP A 358 29.64 45.97 12.32
N ASN A 359 29.77 44.65 12.24
CA ASN A 359 30.56 43.78 13.06
C ASN A 359 31.93 43.47 12.42
N ARG A 360 33.01 43.87 13.10
CA ARG A 360 34.38 43.67 12.62
C ARG A 360 34.81 42.20 12.57
N GLU A 361 34.24 41.32 13.39
CA GLU A 361 34.64 39.90 13.43
C GLU A 361 34.06 39.10 12.27
N GLU A 362 32.79 39.34 11.94
CA GLU A 362 32.14 38.79 10.75
C GLU A 362 32.86 39.24 9.47
N GLU A 363 33.16 40.55 9.34
CA GLU A 363 33.94 41.10 8.23
C GLU A 363 35.30 40.38 8.08
N THR A 364 36.01 40.17 9.20
CA THR A 364 37.33 39.54 9.22
C THR A 364 37.26 38.08 8.79
N GLU A 365 36.26 37.33 9.24
CA GLU A 365 36.09 35.93 8.86
C GLU A 365 35.71 35.77 7.38
N ILE A 366 34.82 36.61 6.86
CA ILE A 366 34.49 36.61 5.42
C ILE A 366 35.75 36.86 4.58
N ARG A 367 36.58 37.85 4.97
CA ARG A 367 37.87 38.11 4.31
C ARG A 367 38.82 36.92 4.40
N ARG A 368 38.88 36.24 5.55
CA ARG A 368 39.72 35.03 5.75
C ARG A 368 39.29 33.90 4.83
N CYS A 369 37.98 33.61 4.77
CA CYS A 369 37.39 32.62 3.88
C CYS A 369 37.67 32.95 2.40
N ILE A 370 37.49 34.20 1.98
CA ILE A 370 37.80 34.65 0.62
C ILE A 370 39.30 34.47 0.31
N ASN A 371 40.18 34.88 1.22
CA ASN A 371 41.62 34.73 1.03
C ASN A 371 42.07 33.27 0.99
N SER A 372 41.42 32.39 1.75
CA SER A 372 41.70 30.95 1.75
C SER A 372 41.37 30.30 0.40
N VAL A 373 40.22 30.65 -0.17
CA VAL A 373 39.71 30.05 -1.42
C VAL A 373 40.29 30.74 -2.66
N PHE A 374 40.21 32.07 -2.71
CA PHE A 374 40.54 32.86 -3.90
C PHE A 374 41.95 33.47 -3.86
N LYS A 375 42.62 33.51 -2.69
CA LYS A 375 43.94 34.13 -2.50
C LYS A 375 44.06 35.53 -3.14
N CYS A 376 43.00 36.34 -3.03
CA CYS A 376 42.87 37.60 -3.77
C CYS A 376 42.65 38.82 -2.87
N ARG A 377 43.04 40.01 -3.34
CA ARG A 377 42.75 41.27 -2.64
C ARG A 377 41.25 41.57 -2.72
N VAL A 378 40.68 41.87 -1.57
CA VAL A 378 39.27 42.21 -1.35
C VAL A 378 39.09 43.73 -1.25
N SER A 379 38.13 44.30 -1.99
CA SER A 379 37.79 45.72 -1.88
C SER A 379 36.56 45.92 -1.00
N LYS A 380 36.60 46.95 -0.15
CA LYS A 380 35.47 47.36 0.69
C LYS A 380 34.65 48.41 -0.04
N ASP A 381 33.34 48.26 -0.02
CA ASP A 381 32.42 49.36 -0.28
C ASP A 381 31.95 49.93 1.06
N PRO A 382 32.60 50.98 1.59
CA PRO A 382 32.32 51.49 2.93
C PRO A 382 30.93 52.11 3.06
N LEU A 383 30.28 52.50 1.96
CA LEU A 383 28.94 53.10 1.98
C LEU A 383 27.83 52.04 2.09
N ASN A 384 28.08 50.81 1.63
CA ASN A 384 27.07 49.76 1.53
C ASN A 384 27.37 48.51 2.37
N GLN A 385 28.40 48.55 3.23
CA GLN A 385 28.85 47.42 4.07
C GLN A 385 28.98 46.10 3.28
N LYS A 386 29.67 46.16 2.13
CA LYS A 386 29.87 45.01 1.22
C LYS A 386 31.35 44.74 0.94
N ILE A 387 31.69 43.46 0.85
CA ILE A 387 33.02 42.98 0.44
C ILE A 387 32.93 42.44 -0.98
N LYS A 388 33.71 43.02 -1.91
CA LYS A 388 33.75 42.57 -3.31
C LYS A 388 34.97 41.67 -3.57
N PHE A 389 34.77 40.55 -4.26
CA PHE A 389 35.81 39.55 -4.54
C PHE A 389 35.53 38.71 -5.79
N GLY A 390 36.45 37.78 -6.11
CA GLY A 390 36.25 36.69 -7.06
C GLY A 390 36.23 37.06 -8.55
N ARG A 391 36.01 38.33 -8.91
CA ARG A 391 35.87 38.81 -10.30
C ARG A 391 34.97 37.89 -11.16
N ARG A 392 35.35 37.58 -12.41
CA ARG A 392 34.56 36.76 -13.35
C ARG A 392 34.66 35.28 -13.02
N ILE A 393 35.81 34.81 -12.57
CA ILE A 393 35.99 33.41 -12.12
C ILE A 393 35.11 33.06 -10.91
N GLY A 394 34.92 34.00 -9.98
CA GLY A 394 34.04 33.85 -8.83
C GLY A 394 32.58 33.77 -9.24
N LYS A 395 32.15 34.62 -10.18
CA LYS A 395 30.80 34.53 -10.77
C LYS A 395 30.57 33.18 -11.42
N LEU A 396 31.50 32.71 -12.24
CA LEU A 396 31.42 31.39 -12.86
C LEU A 396 31.26 30.27 -11.82
N LEU A 397 32.04 30.33 -10.74
CA LEU A 397 31.99 29.34 -9.67
C LEU A 397 30.65 29.36 -8.93
N PHE A 398 30.19 30.53 -8.47
CA PHE A 398 29.01 30.63 -7.61
C PHE A 398 27.68 30.56 -8.38
N GLU A 399 27.59 31.19 -9.56
CA GLU A 399 26.39 31.15 -10.40
C GLU A 399 26.39 29.93 -11.33
N GLY A 400 27.51 29.63 -11.99
CA GLY A 400 27.55 28.59 -13.04
C GLY A 400 27.76 27.18 -12.51
N ILE A 401 28.67 26.99 -11.55
CA ILE A 401 29.04 25.64 -11.07
C ILE A 401 28.24 25.24 -9.83
N PHE A 402 28.15 26.16 -8.86
CA PHE A 402 27.41 25.98 -7.62
C PHE A 402 25.91 26.28 -7.77
N GLU A 403 25.51 26.95 -8.87
CA GLU A 403 24.11 27.21 -9.22
C GLU A 403 23.36 27.98 -8.12
N ILE A 404 24.06 28.90 -7.44
CA ILE A 404 23.47 29.74 -6.39
C ILE A 404 22.82 30.95 -7.05
N GLY A 405 21.49 31.05 -6.93
CA GLY A 405 20.73 32.13 -7.53
C GLY A 405 21.13 33.53 -7.05
N LYS A 406 20.87 34.54 -7.89
CA LYS A 406 21.18 35.94 -7.62
C LYS A 406 20.29 36.56 -6.55
N TYR A 407 18.98 36.34 -6.66
CA TYR A 407 17.96 36.96 -5.82
C TYR A 407 17.54 36.02 -4.68
N ALA A 408 17.05 36.58 -3.58
CA ALA A 408 16.75 35.86 -2.35
C ALA A 408 15.79 34.68 -2.56
N GLU A 409 14.78 34.84 -3.42
CA GLU A 409 13.78 33.82 -3.77
C GLU A 409 14.35 32.66 -4.62
N ASN A 410 15.52 32.88 -5.22
CA ASN A 410 16.21 31.91 -6.07
C ASN A 410 17.48 31.33 -5.43
N LYS A 411 17.80 31.74 -4.20
CA LYS A 411 18.93 31.17 -3.45
C LYS A 411 18.72 29.68 -3.24
N SER A 412 19.80 28.91 -3.31
CA SER A 412 19.78 27.47 -3.05
C SER A 412 21.15 26.98 -2.58
N ILE A 413 21.16 25.84 -1.91
CA ILE A 413 22.36 25.16 -1.43
C ILE A 413 22.90 24.27 -2.55
N PRO A 414 24.20 24.35 -2.88
CA PRO A 414 24.84 23.45 -3.84
C PRO A 414 24.75 21.98 -3.42
N ASN A 415 24.43 21.11 -4.37
CA ASN A 415 24.13 19.70 -4.08
C ASN A 415 25.26 18.94 -3.37
N PHE A 416 26.52 19.27 -3.65
CA PHE A 416 27.67 18.59 -3.04
C PHE A 416 27.78 18.82 -1.52
N ILE A 417 27.16 19.88 -0.97
CA ILE A 417 27.19 20.16 0.47
C ILE A 417 26.47 19.06 1.26
N PHE A 418 25.46 18.43 0.66
CA PHE A 418 24.65 17.40 1.31
C PHE A 418 25.37 16.06 1.50
N SER A 419 26.53 15.85 0.88
CA SER A 419 27.33 14.63 0.99
C SER A 419 28.59 14.78 1.86
N GLN A 420 28.76 15.93 2.53
CA GLN A 420 29.98 16.26 3.29
C GLN A 420 29.95 15.78 4.75
N SER A 421 31.11 15.79 5.42
CA SER A 421 31.21 15.42 6.83
C SER A 421 30.39 16.38 7.72
N PRO A 422 29.94 15.92 8.91
CA PRO A 422 29.20 16.76 9.84
C PRO A 422 29.89 18.10 10.20
N GLU A 423 31.21 18.12 10.31
CA GLU A 423 32.04 19.30 10.62
C GLU A 423 32.07 20.29 9.45
N ILE A 424 32.12 19.78 8.21
CA ILE A 424 32.09 20.60 7.00
C ILE A 424 30.70 21.23 6.82
N ILE A 425 29.64 20.44 7.04
CA ILE A 425 28.27 20.93 7.05
C ILE A 425 28.07 21.99 8.16
N ALA A 426 28.60 21.77 9.36
CA ALA A 426 28.56 22.75 10.45
C ALA A 426 29.31 24.05 10.11
N SER A 427 30.39 23.96 9.33
CA SER A 427 31.10 25.14 8.81
C SER A 427 30.25 25.93 7.81
N PHE A 428 29.54 25.25 6.89
CA PHE A 428 28.56 25.90 6.01
C PHE A 428 27.46 26.60 6.83
N LEU A 429 26.87 25.91 7.80
CA LEU A 429 25.84 26.49 8.66
C LEU A 429 26.33 27.71 9.45
N SER A 430 27.59 27.72 9.89
CA SER A 430 28.18 28.87 10.59
C SER A 430 28.19 30.13 9.73
N GLY A 431 28.54 29.99 8.44
CA GLY A 431 28.51 31.12 7.50
C GLY A 431 27.09 31.56 7.20
N LEU A 432 26.19 30.59 6.94
CA LEU A 432 24.78 30.85 6.64
C LEU A 432 24.08 31.59 7.80
N TYR A 433 24.21 31.08 9.02
CA TYR A 433 23.55 31.66 10.19
C TYR A 433 24.21 32.93 10.71
N SER A 434 25.49 33.15 10.43
CA SER A 434 26.11 34.43 10.76
C SER A 434 25.66 35.55 9.83
N GLY A 435 25.35 35.24 8.57
CA GLY A 435 24.82 36.23 7.61
C GLY A 435 23.36 36.62 7.90
N ASP A 436 22.43 35.67 7.79
CA ASP A 436 20.97 35.96 7.88
C ASP A 436 20.25 35.23 9.02
N GLY A 437 20.99 34.43 9.80
CA GLY A 437 20.45 33.70 10.93
C GLY A 437 20.58 34.44 12.26
N GLY A 438 20.04 33.82 13.31
CA GLY A 438 20.20 34.37 14.64
C GLY A 438 19.99 33.38 15.78
N ILE A 439 20.43 33.77 16.99
CA ILE A 439 20.10 33.08 18.24
C ILE A 439 19.37 34.01 19.23
N SER A 440 18.23 33.55 19.73
CA SER A 440 17.49 34.18 20.82
C SER A 440 17.60 33.35 22.10
N ILE A 441 17.74 34.01 23.25
CA ILE A 441 17.71 33.35 24.56
C ILE A 441 16.43 33.77 25.27
N ASN A 442 15.67 32.79 25.75
CA ASN A 442 14.50 33.04 26.58
C ASN A 442 14.89 32.94 28.06
N GLY A 443 15.04 34.10 28.71
CA GLY A 443 15.50 34.23 30.10
C GLY A 443 14.61 33.51 31.13
N LYS A 444 13.29 33.36 30.87
CA LYS A 444 12.37 32.68 31.81
C LYS A 444 12.43 31.15 31.70
N LYS A 445 12.66 30.62 30.49
CA LYS A 445 12.69 29.16 30.23
C LYS A 445 14.11 28.58 30.18
N LYS A 446 15.14 29.42 30.37
CA LYS A 446 16.55 29.10 30.14
C LYS A 446 16.79 28.44 28.77
N SER A 447 15.96 28.63 27.74
CA SER A 447 16.11 27.99 26.42
C SER A 447 16.76 28.93 25.41
N ALA A 448 17.36 28.39 24.35
CA ALA A 448 17.92 29.19 23.27
C ALA A 448 17.43 28.65 21.92
N THR A 449 17.10 29.54 21.01
CA THR A 449 16.51 29.22 19.71
C THR A 449 17.35 29.84 18.61
N LEU A 450 17.94 28.98 17.77
CA LEU A 450 18.47 29.36 16.47
C LEU A 450 17.31 29.59 15.51
N PHE A 451 17.37 30.64 14.70
CA PHE A 451 16.37 30.96 13.70
C PHE A 451 17.02 31.45 12.39
N TYR A 452 16.36 31.26 11.25
CA TYR A 452 16.79 31.71 9.93
C TYR A 452 15.58 32.04 9.06
N TYR A 453 15.62 33.17 8.34
CA TYR A 453 14.55 33.63 7.47
C TYR A 453 14.96 33.60 6.00
N THR A 454 14.09 33.18 5.10
CA THR A 454 14.34 33.25 3.65
C THR A 454 13.05 33.36 2.85
N THR A 455 13.09 33.97 1.66
CA THR A 455 11.96 33.97 0.72
C THR A 455 12.02 32.83 -0.31
N SER A 456 13.12 32.05 -0.31
CA SER A 456 13.27 30.88 -1.17
C SER A 456 12.74 29.63 -0.47
N LYS A 457 11.60 29.11 -0.93
CA LYS A 457 11.05 27.82 -0.48
C LYS A 457 12.08 26.69 -0.67
N LYS A 458 12.81 26.73 -1.78
CA LYS A 458 13.88 25.78 -2.10
C LYS A 458 15.00 25.82 -1.07
N LEU A 459 15.52 27.00 -0.74
CA LEU A 459 16.57 27.16 0.27
C LEU A 459 16.08 26.71 1.65
N ALA A 460 14.86 27.07 2.03
CA ALA A 460 14.33 26.70 3.33
C ALA A 460 14.24 25.18 3.51
N ASN A 461 13.74 24.47 2.48
CA ASN A 461 13.71 23.01 2.47
C ASN A 461 15.12 22.40 2.54
N GLN A 462 16.09 22.99 1.83
CA GLN A 462 17.48 22.53 1.82
C GLN A 462 18.19 22.74 3.18
N ILE A 463 17.91 23.82 3.90
CA ILE A 463 18.44 24.05 5.25
C ILE A 463 17.86 23.01 6.23
N CYS A 464 16.57 22.71 6.13
CA CYS A 464 15.92 21.68 6.95
C CYS A 464 16.54 20.30 6.73
N TYR A 465 16.88 19.99 5.48
CA TYR A 465 17.55 18.75 5.11
C TYR A 465 18.96 18.65 5.74
N ILE A 466 19.75 19.73 5.71
CA ILE A 466 21.08 19.77 6.34
C ILE A 466 21.03 19.52 7.86
N PHE A 467 20.07 20.13 8.58
CA PHE A 467 19.93 19.84 10.01
C PHE A 467 19.61 18.37 10.28
N SER A 468 18.78 17.77 9.43
CA SER A 468 18.42 16.36 9.52
C SER A 468 19.64 15.44 9.34
N LEU A 469 20.55 15.76 8.40
CA LEU A 469 21.82 15.05 8.23
C LEU A 469 22.70 15.11 9.48
N LEU A 470 22.64 16.21 10.23
CA LEU A 470 23.33 16.38 11.51
C LEU A 470 22.57 15.77 12.69
N GLY A 471 21.43 15.10 12.46
CA GLY A 471 20.57 14.56 13.52
C GLY A 471 19.94 15.64 14.40
N ILE A 472 19.60 16.78 13.79
CA ILE A 472 18.95 17.93 14.43
C ILE A 472 17.59 18.12 13.76
N GLY A 473 16.52 18.22 14.55
CA GLY A 473 15.19 18.54 14.04
C GLY A 473 14.96 20.05 14.04
N PRO A 474 14.84 20.72 12.87
CA PRO A 474 14.36 22.09 12.78
C PRO A 474 12.83 22.15 12.69
N VAL A 475 12.26 23.30 13.01
CA VAL A 475 10.85 23.65 12.85
C VAL A 475 10.74 24.70 11.74
N TYR A 476 9.77 24.58 10.83
CA TYR A 476 9.64 25.41 9.63
C TYR A 476 8.23 25.99 9.50
N PHE A 477 8.12 27.28 9.15
CA PHE A 477 6.84 27.98 9.00
C PHE A 477 6.85 28.87 7.76
N ASN A 478 5.74 28.93 6.99
CA ASN A 478 5.50 29.98 6.00
C ASN A 478 4.76 31.15 6.66
N ILE A 479 5.41 32.30 6.74
CA ILE A 479 4.92 33.54 7.34
C ILE A 479 4.48 34.49 6.22
N ARG A 480 3.24 34.37 5.74
CA ARG A 480 2.61 35.45 4.95
C ARG A 480 2.23 36.59 5.88
N LYS A 481 2.60 37.84 5.55
CA LYS A 481 2.22 39.00 6.39
C LYS A 481 1.44 40.14 5.74
N ARG A 482 1.49 40.40 4.43
CA ARG A 482 0.65 41.41 3.73
C ARG A 482 0.56 41.09 2.23
N ASP A 483 -0.40 41.69 1.51
CA ASP A 483 -0.54 41.54 0.05
C ASP A 483 0.46 42.41 -0.74
N PHE A 484 0.95 43.50 -0.12
CA PHE A 484 1.95 44.42 -0.69
C PHE A 484 2.92 44.92 0.38
N MET A 485 4.17 45.19 -0.02
CA MET A 485 5.14 45.97 0.75
C MET A 485 5.32 47.36 0.11
N GLU A 486 5.36 48.40 0.93
CA GLU A 486 5.55 49.78 0.49
C GLU A 486 6.99 50.21 0.84
N PHE A 487 7.79 50.52 -0.18
CA PHE A 487 9.18 50.95 -0.02
C PHE A 487 9.42 52.19 -0.87
N ASN A 488 9.90 53.28 -0.26
CA ASN A 488 10.07 54.60 -0.91
C ASN A 488 8.83 55.08 -1.71
N GLY A 489 7.62 54.88 -1.16
CA GLY A 489 6.36 55.34 -1.77
C GLY A 489 5.88 54.51 -2.97
N LYS A 490 6.51 53.37 -3.27
CA LYS A 490 6.05 52.41 -4.30
C LYS A 490 5.61 51.09 -3.66
N LYS A 491 4.50 50.55 -4.16
CA LYS A 491 3.94 49.26 -3.75
C LYS A 491 4.55 48.14 -4.58
N TYR A 492 5.07 47.13 -3.90
CA TYR A 492 5.60 45.89 -4.47
C TYR A 492 4.76 44.71 -3.97
N PRO A 493 4.50 43.68 -4.80
CA PRO A 493 3.83 42.47 -4.35
C PRO A 493 4.63 41.80 -3.23
N ALA A 494 3.96 41.37 -2.17
CA ALA A 494 4.62 40.73 -1.05
C ALA A 494 5.07 39.30 -1.43
N MET A 495 6.32 38.97 -1.10
CA MET A 495 6.88 37.62 -1.29
C MET A 495 6.61 36.75 -0.05
N ASP A 496 6.44 35.44 -0.25
CA ASP A 496 6.33 34.48 0.85
C ASP A 496 7.64 34.44 1.64
N LEU A 497 7.56 34.42 2.98
CA LEU A 497 8.72 34.43 3.88
C LEU A 497 8.69 33.17 4.76
N PHE A 498 9.77 32.40 4.74
CA PHE A 498 9.92 31.16 5.47
C PHE A 498 10.80 31.35 6.71
N ASP A 499 10.39 30.80 7.85
CA ASP A 499 11.06 30.88 9.16
C ASP A 499 11.46 29.47 9.63
N ILE A 500 12.75 29.26 9.83
CA ILE A 500 13.36 27.97 10.21
C ILE A 500 13.95 28.12 11.59
N ARG A 501 13.62 27.24 12.55
CA ARG A 501 14.07 27.35 13.95
C ARG A 501 14.56 26.05 14.55
N THR A 502 15.50 26.09 15.48
CA THR A 502 15.81 24.97 16.39
C THR A 502 16.09 25.48 17.80
N ASP A 503 15.37 24.95 18.79
CA ASP A 503 15.33 25.47 20.17
C ASP A 503 15.90 24.51 21.23
N SER A 504 16.47 23.38 20.77
CA SER A 504 17.07 22.38 21.65
C SER A 504 18.49 22.76 22.04
N LYS A 505 18.74 22.92 23.34
CA LYS A 505 20.11 23.09 23.89
C LYS A 505 21.07 22.00 23.46
N GLN A 506 20.57 20.78 23.28
CA GLN A 506 21.37 19.63 22.89
C GLN A 506 21.74 19.72 21.41
N ALA A 507 20.82 20.17 20.55
CA ALA A 507 21.11 20.45 19.14
C ALA A 507 22.12 21.59 19.00
N ILE A 508 21.93 22.67 19.75
CA ILE A 508 22.83 23.84 19.78
C ILE A 508 24.22 23.45 20.30
N SER A 509 24.28 22.61 21.34
CA SER A 509 25.55 22.09 21.88
C SER A 509 26.23 21.12 20.90
N LYS A 510 25.46 20.27 20.20
CA LYS A 510 25.99 19.37 19.16
C LYS A 510 26.57 20.15 17.99
N LEU A 511 25.85 21.15 17.49
CA LEU A 511 26.38 22.08 16.48
C LEU A 511 27.68 22.71 16.99
N PHE A 512 27.69 23.22 18.22
CA PHE A 512 28.88 23.80 18.82
C PHE A 512 30.04 22.79 18.92
N ASP A 513 29.79 21.55 19.30
CA ASP A 513 30.83 20.52 19.38
C ASP A 513 31.35 20.13 17.97
N LEU A 514 30.51 20.21 16.93
CA LEU A 514 30.88 20.05 15.51
C LEU A 514 31.56 21.29 14.91
N GLY A 515 31.79 22.34 15.71
CA GLY A 515 32.48 23.55 15.28
C GLY A 515 31.59 24.71 14.81
N PHE A 516 30.26 24.59 14.91
CA PHE A 516 29.33 25.69 14.57
C PHE A 516 29.51 26.90 15.47
N ARG A 517 29.73 28.08 14.92
CA ARG A 517 29.86 29.34 15.66
C ARG A 517 29.12 30.46 14.95
N PHE A 518 28.72 31.46 15.72
CA PHE A 518 28.41 32.78 15.17
C PHE A 518 29.68 33.61 15.11
N PHE A 519 29.80 34.44 14.08
CA PHE A 519 30.87 35.45 13.98
C PHE A 519 30.43 36.84 14.46
N ASP A 520 29.17 36.98 14.87
CA ASP A 520 28.74 38.07 15.73
C ASP A 520 29.09 37.75 17.20
N PRO A 521 29.89 38.57 17.92
CA PRO A 521 30.30 38.29 19.29
C PRO A 521 29.13 38.16 20.26
N LYS A 522 28.08 38.96 20.11
CA LYS A 522 26.92 38.92 21.02
C LYS A 522 26.14 37.63 20.82
N GLN A 523 25.95 37.21 19.58
CA GLN A 523 25.30 35.95 19.26
C GLN A 523 26.17 34.74 19.66
N ASN A 524 27.48 34.82 19.46
CA ASN A 524 28.41 33.77 19.83
C ASN A 524 28.57 33.66 21.34
N GLU A 525 28.53 34.77 22.06
CA GLU A 525 28.50 34.79 23.53
C GLU A 525 27.20 34.19 24.06
N LYS A 526 26.05 34.50 23.44
CA LYS A 526 24.78 33.81 23.73
C LYS A 526 24.90 32.29 23.52
N LEU A 527 25.50 31.87 22.41
CA LEU A 527 25.77 30.46 22.11
C LEU A 527 26.68 29.83 23.17
N LYS A 528 27.80 30.48 23.52
CA LYS A 528 28.74 30.02 24.56
C LYS A 528 28.07 29.94 25.92
N ASN A 529 27.30 30.94 26.33
CA ASN A 529 26.58 30.95 27.60
C ASN A 529 25.58 29.79 27.70
N VAL A 530 24.94 29.41 26.59
CA VAL A 530 24.05 28.24 26.53
C VAL A 530 24.83 26.94 26.70
N VAL A 531 26.04 26.85 26.15
CA VAL A 531 26.92 25.68 26.22
C VAL A 531 27.68 25.59 27.54
N GLU A 532 28.17 26.69 28.11
CA GLU A 532 28.98 26.73 29.34
C GLU A 532 28.17 26.41 30.59
N ASN A 533 26.87 26.72 30.59
CA ASN A 533 25.91 26.26 31.59
C ASN A 533 25.55 24.77 31.46
N ARG A 534 26.36 23.97 30.73
CA ARG A 534 26.24 22.50 30.67
C ARG A 534 26.72 21.87 31.97
N HIS A 535 25.91 21.00 32.58
CA HIS A 535 26.42 20.12 33.63
C HIS A 535 27.47 19.16 33.04
N LYS A 536 28.72 19.21 33.54
CA LYS A 536 29.82 18.32 33.10
C LYS A 536 29.47 16.85 33.39
N PHE A 537 29.53 16.04 32.33
CA PHE A 537 29.13 14.66 32.34
C PHE A 537 30.29 13.75 32.84
N LYS A 538 30.35 13.34 34.12
CA LYS A 538 31.22 12.23 34.60
C LYS A 538 30.76 10.86 34.08
N GLY A 539 31.47 10.27 33.11
CA GLY A 539 31.28 8.90 32.63
C GLY A 539 32.28 8.62 31.51
N ARG A 540 33.26 7.74 31.76
CA ARG A 540 34.38 7.45 30.82
C ARG A 540 33.92 6.74 29.54
N VAL A 541 34.65 7.04 28.48
CA VAL A 541 34.36 6.82 27.05
C VAL A 541 35.07 5.57 26.55
N LYS A 542 34.38 4.76 25.76
CA LYS A 542 35.00 3.99 24.67
C LYS A 542 33.97 3.76 23.57
N ASP A 543 34.39 3.90 22.32
CA ASP A 543 33.63 3.53 21.11
C ASP A 543 32.27 4.24 20.97
N ASN A 544 32.25 5.56 21.19
CA ASN A 544 31.04 6.41 21.12
C ASN A 544 29.93 6.08 22.14
N VAL A 545 30.25 5.28 23.16
CA VAL A 545 29.31 4.85 24.21
C VAL A 545 29.72 5.39 25.59
N TYR A 546 28.77 6.05 26.28
CA TYR A 546 28.96 6.64 27.62
C TYR A 546 27.96 6.11 28.64
N PHE A 547 28.38 5.81 29.88
CA PHE A 547 27.46 5.36 30.94
C PHE A 547 26.98 6.49 31.88
N ARG A 548 25.67 6.53 32.16
CA ARG A 548 25.01 7.54 33.01
C ARG A 548 24.17 6.94 34.12
N LYS A 549 24.16 7.57 35.30
CA LYS A 549 23.31 7.14 36.42
C LYS A 549 21.85 7.53 36.18
N ILE A 550 20.94 6.65 36.54
CA ILE A 550 19.50 6.94 36.60
C ILE A 550 19.23 7.81 37.84
N LYS A 551 18.55 8.94 37.64
CA LYS A 551 18.22 9.95 38.65
C LYS A 551 16.74 9.90 39.08
N ASN A 552 15.80 9.64 38.17
CA ASN A 552 14.38 9.53 38.49
C ASN A 552 13.66 8.54 37.56
N ILE A 553 12.57 7.93 38.02
CA ILE A 553 11.74 6.97 37.28
C ILE A 553 10.26 7.28 37.56
N GLU A 554 9.49 7.63 36.53
CA GLU A 554 8.08 8.04 36.65
C GLU A 554 7.14 7.26 35.72
N LYS A 555 5.99 6.84 36.24
CA LYS A 555 4.92 6.14 35.50
C LYS A 555 3.82 7.13 35.16
N LEU A 556 3.74 7.48 33.90
CA LEU A 556 2.84 8.52 33.38
C LEU A 556 1.57 7.83 32.84
N LYS A 557 0.35 8.16 33.30
CA LYS A 557 -0.85 8.16 32.41
C LYS A 557 -2.15 8.60 33.08
N GLU A 558 -2.82 9.56 32.45
CA GLU A 558 -4.27 9.75 32.24
C GLU A 558 -4.43 11.09 31.47
N LYS A 559 -5.16 11.11 30.35
CA LYS A 559 -5.31 12.26 29.42
C LYS A 559 -4.08 12.57 28.54
N ILE A 560 -4.39 13.06 27.35
CA ILE A 560 -3.66 12.96 26.06
C ILE A 560 -2.51 13.98 25.98
N ASP A 561 -1.58 13.79 25.01
CA ASP A 561 -1.14 14.79 24.00
C ASP A 561 -0.23 14.04 22.98
N LEU A 562 -0.71 13.56 21.82
CA LEU A 562 -0.96 14.22 20.51
C LEU A 562 0.19 15.09 19.99
N TYR A 563 0.80 14.70 18.87
CA TYR A 563 1.65 15.55 18.04
C TYR A 563 1.29 15.38 16.55
N ASP A 564 1.15 16.52 15.88
CA ASP A 564 0.79 16.71 14.47
C ASP A 564 2.05 17.04 13.65
N PHE A 565 2.18 16.46 12.45
CA PHE A 565 3.21 16.81 11.47
C PHE A 565 2.71 16.61 10.03
N GLU A 566 2.96 17.62 9.20
CA GLU A 566 2.67 17.68 7.76
C GLU A 566 3.98 17.55 6.96
N VAL A 567 3.97 16.84 5.82
CA VAL A 567 5.13 16.70 4.90
C VAL A 567 4.65 16.83 3.44
N GLU A 568 5.28 17.72 2.67
CA GLU A 568 5.03 17.97 1.24
C GLU A 568 5.79 16.99 0.30
N ASP A 569 5.20 16.75 -0.88
CA ASP A 569 5.79 16.21 -2.12
C ASP A 569 6.25 14.74 -2.21
N SER A 570 5.68 13.81 -1.42
CA SER A 570 5.59 12.40 -1.81
C SER A 570 4.68 11.58 -0.89
N HIS A 571 4.05 10.53 -1.43
CA HIS A 571 3.20 9.58 -0.70
C HIS A 571 3.96 8.30 -0.28
N THR A 572 5.22 8.41 0.16
CA THR A 572 5.94 7.29 0.80
C THR A 572 6.85 7.80 1.91
N PHE A 573 6.62 7.39 3.16
CA PHE A 573 7.66 7.36 4.19
C PHE A 573 7.40 6.27 5.24
N VAL A 574 8.48 5.90 5.93
CA VAL A 574 8.56 4.81 6.91
C VAL A 574 8.82 5.41 8.29
N ALA A 575 8.02 5.03 9.28
CA ALA A 575 8.36 5.14 10.69
C ALA A 575 8.20 3.77 11.35
N ASP A 576 9.32 3.21 11.79
CA ASP A 576 9.45 1.87 12.39
C ASP A 576 9.24 0.65 11.43
N GLN A 577 9.80 0.77 10.23
CA GLN A 577 10.29 -0.33 9.38
C GLN A 577 9.32 -1.43 8.85
N ILE A 578 8.02 -1.20 8.64
CA ILE A 578 7.15 -2.12 7.84
C ILE A 578 6.08 -1.35 7.01
N ILE A 579 5.61 -1.95 5.90
CA ILE A 579 4.75 -1.45 4.79
C ILE A 579 3.29 -2.05 4.82
N THR A 580 2.29 -1.37 4.18
CA THR A 580 0.76 -1.24 4.00
C THR A 580 -0.37 -2.35 4.25
N HIS A 581 -1.76 -2.06 4.10
CA HIS A 581 -3.02 -2.71 3.38
C HIS A 581 -4.50 -2.12 3.49
N ASN A 582 -5.49 -2.38 2.53
CA ASN A 582 -6.78 -1.67 2.06
C ASN A 582 -8.14 -2.51 1.77
N CYS A 583 -9.43 -2.00 1.84
CA CYS A 583 -10.79 -2.65 1.47
C CYS A 583 -11.87 -1.81 0.67
N VAL A 584 -13.11 -2.29 0.37
CA VAL A 584 -14.22 -1.56 -0.37
C VAL A 584 -15.68 -1.55 0.23
N GLY A 585 -16.08 -2.45 1.13
CA GLY A 585 -17.44 -2.50 1.72
C GLY A 585 -18.28 -3.73 1.30
N VAL A 586 -19.61 -3.74 1.59
CA VAL A 586 -20.54 -4.86 1.29
C VAL A 586 -21.71 -4.46 0.40
N PHE A 587 -22.20 -5.44 -0.36
CA PHE A 587 -23.39 -5.34 -1.20
C PHE A 587 -24.23 -6.63 -1.13
N SER A 588 -25.54 -6.51 -1.02
CA SER A 588 -26.53 -7.59 -1.13
C SER A 588 -27.76 -7.04 -1.85
N PRO A 589 -28.12 -7.59 -3.02
CA PRO A 589 -29.20 -7.05 -3.83
C PRO A 589 -30.51 -6.92 -3.05
N LYS A 590 -31.21 -5.79 -3.24
CA LYS A 590 -32.50 -5.44 -2.58
C LYS A 590 -32.47 -5.40 -1.04
N VAL A 591 -31.29 -5.52 -0.42
CA VAL A 591 -31.17 -5.47 1.04
C VAL A 591 -30.17 -4.43 1.52
N MET A 592 -28.98 -4.34 0.93
CA MET A 592 -27.95 -3.40 1.39
C MET A 592 -26.94 -3.09 0.29
N ASP A 593 -26.67 -1.81 0.04
CA ASP A 593 -25.54 -1.37 -0.80
C ASP A 593 -24.73 -0.29 -0.08
N THR A 594 -23.54 -0.66 0.39
CA THR A 594 -22.62 0.27 1.07
C THR A 594 -21.44 0.70 0.22
N LEU A 595 -21.44 0.34 -1.07
CA LEU A 595 -20.37 0.68 -1.99
C LEU A 595 -20.46 2.18 -2.35
N PHE A 596 -19.31 2.84 -2.39
CA PHE A 596 -19.20 4.28 -2.64
C PHE A 596 -18.98 4.64 -4.11
N MET A 597 -18.86 3.64 -5.01
CA MET A 597 -18.89 3.88 -6.45
C MET A 597 -20.33 4.17 -6.88
N PRO A 598 -20.58 5.29 -7.59
CA PRO A 598 -21.93 5.66 -8.01
C PRO A 598 -22.49 4.65 -9.01
N HIS A 599 -23.81 4.48 -9.01
CA HIS A 599 -24.51 3.52 -9.88
C HIS A 599 -24.29 3.79 -11.38
N GLU A 600 -24.04 5.04 -11.78
CA GLU A 600 -23.75 5.35 -13.19
C GLU A 600 -22.38 4.86 -13.64
N ARG A 601 -21.47 4.55 -12.71
CA ARG A 601 -20.08 4.13 -12.99
C ARG A 601 -19.79 2.69 -12.60
N LEU A 602 -20.68 2.04 -11.86
CA LEU A 602 -20.56 0.64 -11.48
C LEU A 602 -21.94 0.02 -11.39
N LYS A 603 -22.25 -0.87 -12.32
CA LYS A 603 -23.53 -1.56 -12.35
C LYS A 603 -23.55 -2.63 -11.26
N ARG A 604 -24.65 -2.69 -10.51
CA ARG A 604 -24.83 -3.70 -9.45
C ARG A 604 -25.48 -4.96 -10.02
N PRO A 605 -25.01 -6.17 -9.66
CA PRO A 605 -25.64 -7.40 -10.11
C PRO A 605 -26.99 -7.63 -9.42
N GLY A 606 -27.88 -8.37 -10.10
CA GLY A 606 -29.17 -8.79 -9.54
C GLY A 606 -29.03 -9.90 -8.49
N GLU A 607 -30.17 -10.36 -7.95
CA GLU A 607 -30.21 -11.47 -6.99
C GLU A 607 -29.71 -12.77 -7.61
N GLY A 608 -28.89 -13.51 -6.86
CA GLY A 608 -28.50 -14.86 -7.22
C GLY A 608 -27.82 -15.61 -6.09
N GLY A 609 -27.23 -16.76 -6.41
CA GLY A 609 -26.68 -17.69 -5.41
C GLY A 609 -25.20 -17.49 -5.07
N ILE A 610 -24.50 -16.54 -5.69
CA ILE A 610 -23.05 -16.39 -5.53
C ILE A 610 -22.75 -15.50 -4.32
N GLY A 611 -22.00 -16.01 -3.35
CA GLY A 611 -21.38 -15.19 -2.30
C GLY A 611 -19.94 -14.89 -2.70
N PHE A 612 -19.59 -13.62 -2.91
CA PHE A 612 -18.26 -13.23 -3.39
C PHE A 612 -17.48 -12.45 -2.34
N ILE A 613 -16.37 -13.01 -1.89
CA ILE A 613 -15.44 -12.42 -0.93
C ILE A 613 -14.19 -11.94 -1.69
N SER A 614 -13.76 -10.70 -1.49
CA SER A 614 -12.54 -10.18 -2.09
C SER A 614 -11.65 -9.45 -1.09
N GLN A 615 -10.38 -9.85 -1.01
CA GLN A 615 -9.34 -9.08 -0.30
C GLN A 615 -8.94 -7.81 -1.07
N SER A 616 -9.00 -7.82 -2.41
CA SER A 616 -8.76 -6.62 -3.22
C SER A 616 -10.05 -5.86 -3.50
N GLY A 617 -10.08 -4.59 -3.10
CA GLY A 617 -11.19 -3.69 -3.34
C GLY A 617 -11.47 -3.48 -4.84
N ALA A 618 -10.49 -2.94 -5.57
CA ALA A 618 -10.61 -2.62 -6.99
C ALA A 618 -10.94 -3.86 -7.85
N PHE A 619 -10.28 -4.99 -7.58
CA PHE A 619 -10.54 -6.24 -8.29
C PHE A 619 -11.97 -6.74 -8.03
N GLY A 620 -12.38 -6.78 -6.75
CA GLY A 620 -13.70 -7.25 -6.37
C GLY A 620 -14.82 -6.42 -7.01
N THR A 621 -14.62 -5.11 -7.13
CA THR A 621 -15.64 -4.22 -7.68
C THR A 621 -15.73 -4.22 -9.20
N ALA A 622 -14.60 -4.37 -9.90
CA ALA A 622 -14.62 -4.62 -11.34
C ALA A 622 -15.32 -5.96 -11.67
N LEU A 623 -15.14 -6.97 -10.81
CA LEU A 623 -15.74 -8.28 -11.01
C LEU A 623 -17.27 -8.23 -10.81
N ILE A 624 -17.80 -7.59 -9.76
CA ILE A 624 -19.27 -7.50 -9.61
C ILE A 624 -19.95 -6.66 -10.71
N ASP A 625 -19.23 -5.70 -11.30
CA ASP A 625 -19.70 -4.94 -12.46
C ASP A 625 -19.79 -5.82 -13.71
N LEU A 626 -18.79 -6.69 -13.92
CA LEU A 626 -18.82 -7.73 -14.95
C LEU A 626 -19.98 -8.70 -14.71
N ALA A 627 -20.18 -9.16 -13.46
CA ALA A 627 -21.29 -10.03 -13.09
C ALA A 627 -22.66 -9.39 -13.41
N ALA A 628 -22.80 -8.08 -13.18
CA ALA A 628 -24.01 -7.32 -13.51
C ALA A 628 -24.26 -7.19 -15.03
N SER A 629 -23.20 -7.25 -15.81
CA SER A 629 -23.24 -7.20 -17.28
C SER A 629 -23.56 -8.56 -17.89
N GLU A 630 -23.11 -9.64 -17.25
CA GLU A 630 -23.27 -11.04 -17.66
C GLU A 630 -24.42 -11.79 -16.95
N GLY A 631 -25.38 -11.08 -16.36
CA GLY A 631 -26.56 -11.71 -15.73
C GLY A 631 -26.27 -12.63 -14.54
N ALA A 632 -25.03 -12.64 -14.02
CA ALA A 632 -24.62 -13.47 -12.91
C ALA A 632 -25.09 -12.83 -11.58
N GLY A 633 -26.16 -13.40 -11.03
CA GLY A 633 -26.73 -12.90 -9.78
C GLY A 633 -25.85 -13.19 -8.55
N ILE A 634 -25.75 -12.19 -7.68
CA ILE A 634 -25.00 -12.27 -6.42
C ILE A 634 -25.98 -12.36 -5.25
N SER A 635 -25.67 -13.19 -4.26
CA SER A 635 -26.33 -13.20 -2.96
C SER A 635 -25.74 -12.09 -2.08
N LYS A 636 -24.41 -12.07 -1.97
CA LYS A 636 -23.63 -11.12 -1.16
C LYS A 636 -22.27 -10.89 -1.79
N PHE A 637 -21.83 -9.64 -1.86
CA PHE A 637 -20.46 -9.23 -2.13
C PHE A 637 -19.87 -8.65 -0.84
N ILE A 638 -18.66 -9.08 -0.51
CA ILE A 638 -17.95 -8.72 0.71
C ILE A 638 -16.51 -8.37 0.34
N SER A 639 -16.17 -7.08 0.38
CA SER A 639 -14.78 -6.66 0.39
C SER A 639 -14.28 -6.62 1.84
N VAL A 640 -13.34 -7.50 2.16
CA VAL A 640 -12.82 -7.69 3.52
C VAL A 640 -11.55 -6.88 3.81
N GLY A 641 -10.84 -6.49 2.74
CA GLY A 641 -9.54 -5.80 2.73
C GLY A 641 -8.61 -6.01 3.91
N ASN A 642 -8.50 -5.06 4.85
CA ASN A 642 -7.47 -5.14 5.92
C ASN A 642 -7.73 -6.25 6.94
N GLN A 643 -8.98 -6.69 7.06
CA GLN A 643 -9.36 -7.81 7.92
C GLN A 643 -9.01 -7.62 9.41
N VAL A 644 -9.25 -6.42 9.97
CA VAL A 644 -8.97 -6.11 11.39
C VAL A 644 -9.67 -7.07 12.35
N ASP A 645 -10.92 -7.42 12.03
CA ASP A 645 -11.81 -8.23 12.84
C ASP A 645 -12.40 -9.33 11.96
N ILE A 646 -13.35 -8.97 11.09
CA ILE A 646 -13.94 -9.90 10.14
C ILE A 646 -12.94 -10.21 9.02
N ASN A 647 -12.63 -11.49 8.82
CA ASN A 647 -11.75 -11.97 7.75
C ASN A 647 -12.47 -12.91 6.76
N GLU A 648 -11.73 -13.42 5.78
CA GLU A 648 -12.25 -14.33 4.75
C GLU A 648 -12.78 -15.64 5.34
N THR A 649 -12.13 -16.16 6.38
CA THR A 649 -12.51 -17.41 7.04
C THR A 649 -13.87 -17.27 7.74
N ASP A 650 -14.08 -16.15 8.44
CA ASP A 650 -15.37 -15.84 9.10
C ASP A 650 -16.51 -15.73 8.08
N MET A 651 -16.24 -15.06 6.96
CA MET A 651 -17.21 -14.89 5.88
C MET A 651 -17.52 -16.21 5.17
N ILE A 652 -16.54 -17.09 4.97
CA ILE A 652 -16.77 -18.45 4.47
C ILE A 652 -17.70 -19.22 5.43
N GLU A 653 -17.50 -19.14 6.75
CA GLU A 653 -18.39 -19.82 7.70
C GLU A 653 -19.81 -19.25 7.69
N TYR A 654 -19.94 -17.92 7.62
CA TYR A 654 -21.23 -17.24 7.56
C TYR A 654 -22.00 -17.62 6.28
N LEU A 655 -21.38 -17.47 5.12
CA LEU A 655 -21.96 -17.84 3.83
C LEU A 655 -22.28 -19.33 3.73
N GLY A 656 -21.51 -20.18 4.43
CA GLY A 656 -21.79 -21.61 4.58
C GLY A 656 -23.17 -21.91 5.19
N LYS A 657 -23.69 -21.02 6.05
CA LYS A 657 -25.01 -21.18 6.70
C LYS A 657 -26.11 -20.37 6.03
N ASP A 658 -25.76 -19.33 5.28
CA ASP A 658 -26.73 -18.43 4.69
C ASP A 658 -27.56 -19.11 3.57
N PRO A 659 -28.89 -19.26 3.71
CA PRO A 659 -29.69 -19.99 2.73
C PRO A 659 -29.71 -19.35 1.33
N SER A 660 -29.42 -18.05 1.21
CA SER A 660 -29.37 -17.37 -0.09
C SER A 660 -28.10 -17.67 -0.89
N THR A 661 -26.99 -17.96 -0.22
CA THR A 661 -25.73 -18.34 -0.87
C THR A 661 -25.71 -19.84 -1.18
N ARG A 662 -25.46 -20.17 -2.45
CA ARG A 662 -25.32 -21.53 -2.97
C ARG A 662 -23.88 -21.86 -3.36
N ALA A 663 -23.06 -20.89 -3.76
CA ALA A 663 -21.62 -21.06 -3.99
C ALA A 663 -20.82 -19.87 -3.44
N ILE A 664 -19.60 -20.11 -2.97
CA ILE A 664 -18.73 -19.10 -2.36
C ILE A 664 -17.50 -18.90 -3.24
N ALA A 665 -17.34 -17.71 -3.82
CA ALA A 665 -16.16 -17.32 -4.56
C ALA A 665 -15.26 -16.44 -3.68
N VAL A 666 -13.95 -16.66 -3.73
CA VAL A 666 -12.97 -15.95 -2.89
C VAL A 666 -11.77 -15.52 -3.73
N TYR A 667 -11.54 -14.21 -3.84
CA TYR A 667 -10.25 -13.69 -4.28
C TYR A 667 -9.32 -13.53 -3.08
N LEU A 668 -8.20 -14.24 -3.11
CA LEU A 668 -7.33 -14.45 -1.96
C LEU A 668 -5.88 -14.03 -2.26
N GLU A 669 -5.35 -13.09 -1.50
CA GLU A 669 -3.97 -12.65 -1.52
C GLU A 669 -3.15 -13.37 -0.43
N SER A 670 -3.68 -13.49 0.78
CA SER A 670 -3.05 -14.19 1.91
C SER A 670 -4.07 -14.78 2.88
N ILE A 671 -3.63 -15.71 3.74
CA ILE A 671 -4.44 -16.26 4.84
C ILE A 671 -3.76 -15.95 6.16
N THR A 672 -4.51 -15.36 7.10
CA THR A 672 -3.97 -14.99 8.42
C THR A 672 -3.88 -16.19 9.37
N ASP A 673 -4.89 -17.07 9.39
CA ASP A 673 -4.89 -18.32 10.17
C ASP A 673 -5.20 -19.53 9.28
N GLY A 674 -4.13 -20.16 8.78
CA GLY A 674 -4.25 -21.31 7.88
C GLY A 674 -4.94 -22.53 8.50
N LYS A 675 -4.83 -22.75 9.81
CA LYS A 675 -5.47 -23.90 10.48
C LYS A 675 -6.97 -23.68 10.59
N ALA A 676 -7.38 -22.48 11.03
CA ALA A 676 -8.79 -22.10 11.08
C ALA A 676 -9.39 -22.12 9.67
N PHE A 677 -8.71 -21.54 8.69
CA PHE A 677 -9.14 -21.53 7.29
C PHE A 677 -9.40 -22.95 6.77
N VAL A 678 -8.42 -23.86 6.87
CA VAL A 678 -8.58 -25.24 6.39
C VAL A 678 -9.70 -25.96 7.14
N SER A 679 -9.81 -25.78 8.45
CA SER A 679 -10.87 -26.41 9.25
C SER A 679 -12.27 -25.91 8.90
N VAL A 680 -12.43 -24.61 8.67
CA VAL A 680 -13.71 -24.00 8.29
C VAL A 680 -14.05 -24.38 6.85
N ALA A 681 -13.12 -24.18 5.92
CA ALA A 681 -13.30 -24.51 4.52
C ALA A 681 -13.65 -25.99 4.33
N LYS A 682 -12.96 -26.93 5.01
CA LYS A 682 -13.27 -28.37 4.96
C LYS A 682 -14.67 -28.75 5.43
N ARG A 683 -15.23 -27.98 6.36
CA ARG A 683 -16.60 -28.20 6.86
C ARG A 683 -17.62 -27.58 5.91
N VAL A 684 -17.35 -26.36 5.42
CA VAL A 684 -18.25 -25.63 4.54
C VAL A 684 -18.29 -26.25 3.14
N SER A 685 -17.14 -26.68 2.60
CA SER A 685 -17.00 -27.31 1.27
C SER A 685 -17.80 -28.61 1.12
N LYS A 686 -18.14 -29.27 2.22
CA LYS A 686 -19.02 -30.46 2.20
C LYS A 686 -20.50 -30.11 2.01
N ILE A 687 -20.87 -28.85 2.23
CA ILE A 687 -22.24 -28.34 2.20
C ILE A 687 -22.44 -27.42 1.00
N LYS A 688 -21.47 -26.54 0.73
CA LYS A 688 -21.48 -25.57 -0.36
C LYS A 688 -20.10 -25.48 -1.02
N PRO A 689 -20.03 -25.36 -2.35
CA PRO A 689 -18.77 -25.20 -3.06
C PRO A 689 -18.06 -23.91 -2.66
N ILE A 690 -16.74 -24.00 -2.50
CA ILE A 690 -15.83 -22.87 -2.29
C ILE A 690 -14.86 -22.83 -3.45
N ILE A 691 -14.81 -21.69 -4.15
CA ILE A 691 -13.93 -21.42 -5.28
C ILE A 691 -12.91 -20.37 -4.84
N VAL A 692 -11.62 -20.63 -5.02
CA VAL A 692 -10.55 -19.68 -4.65
C VAL A 692 -9.71 -19.30 -5.86
N LEU A 693 -9.59 -18.01 -6.13
CA LEU A 693 -8.56 -17.45 -7.00
C LEU A 693 -7.45 -16.86 -6.13
N LYS A 694 -6.33 -17.57 -6.02
CA LYS A 694 -5.16 -17.14 -5.25
C LYS A 694 -4.25 -16.23 -6.08
N ALA A 695 -4.04 -15.00 -5.65
CA ALA A 695 -3.06 -14.08 -6.24
C ALA A 695 -1.62 -14.43 -5.82
N GLY A 696 -0.62 -14.02 -6.60
CA GLY A 696 0.80 -14.20 -6.24
C GLY A 696 1.30 -15.65 -6.25
N LYS A 697 0.87 -16.47 -7.23
CA LYS A 697 1.26 -17.88 -7.37
C LYS A 697 2.68 -18.10 -7.93
N THR A 698 3.24 -17.11 -8.60
CA THR A 698 4.63 -17.18 -9.12
C THR A 698 5.55 -16.38 -8.22
N LYS A 699 6.87 -16.60 -8.28
CA LYS A 699 7.83 -15.83 -7.47
C LYS A 699 7.67 -14.31 -7.68
N ALA A 700 7.57 -13.87 -8.94
CA ALA A 700 7.34 -12.46 -9.26
C ALA A 700 5.99 -11.95 -8.74
N GLY A 701 4.92 -12.74 -8.89
CA GLY A 701 3.60 -12.39 -8.36
C GLY A 701 3.56 -12.38 -6.82
N ALA A 702 4.32 -13.25 -6.17
CA ALA A 702 4.46 -13.35 -4.72
C ALA A 702 5.23 -12.14 -4.16
N GLU A 703 6.30 -11.71 -4.83
CA GLU A 703 7.06 -10.49 -4.48
C GLU A 703 6.22 -9.22 -4.72
N ALA A 704 5.48 -9.16 -5.82
CA ALA A 704 4.52 -8.10 -6.09
C ALA A 704 3.39 -8.09 -5.05
N ALA A 705 2.84 -9.25 -4.70
CA ALA A 705 1.82 -9.38 -3.66
C ALA A 705 2.38 -9.07 -2.27
N ALA A 706 3.64 -9.37 -1.95
CA ALA A 706 4.26 -9.07 -0.66
C ALA A 706 4.60 -7.57 -0.52
N SER A 707 4.99 -6.92 -1.61
CA SER A 707 5.22 -5.47 -1.68
C SER A 707 3.91 -4.69 -1.71
N HIS A 708 2.89 -5.25 -2.38
CA HIS A 708 1.52 -4.78 -2.32
C HIS A 708 1.04 -4.92 -0.87
N THR A 709 1.02 -6.15 -0.31
CA THR A 709 0.41 -6.63 0.97
C THR A 709 1.19 -6.45 2.30
N GLY A 710 2.46 -6.03 2.26
CA GLY A 710 3.31 -5.98 3.45
C GLY A 710 3.45 -7.33 4.19
N SER A 711 3.01 -8.44 3.58
CA SER A 711 2.94 -9.78 4.16
C SER A 711 3.88 -10.76 3.42
N LEU A 712 4.40 -11.76 4.12
CA LEU A 712 5.24 -12.80 3.49
C LEU A 712 4.37 -13.65 2.56
N ALA A 713 4.68 -13.62 1.27
CA ALA A 713 4.00 -14.50 0.33
C ALA A 713 4.34 -15.97 0.63
N GLY A 714 3.30 -16.77 0.90
CA GLY A 714 3.46 -18.20 1.17
C GLY A 714 3.65 -19.02 -0.11
N GLU A 715 4.19 -20.24 0.04
CA GLU A 715 4.50 -21.10 -1.10
C GLU A 715 3.24 -21.64 -1.79
N THR A 716 3.18 -21.50 -3.11
CA THR A 716 2.04 -21.88 -3.95
C THR A 716 1.64 -23.35 -3.79
N GLN A 717 2.62 -24.25 -3.71
CA GLN A 717 2.36 -25.69 -3.53
C GLN A 717 1.67 -25.98 -2.19
N VAL A 718 2.00 -25.22 -1.14
CA VAL A 718 1.36 -25.35 0.18
C VAL A 718 -0.08 -24.86 0.12
N TYR A 719 -0.36 -23.75 -0.57
CA TYR A 719 -1.73 -23.27 -0.79
C TYR A 719 -2.56 -24.30 -1.57
N SER A 720 -2.08 -24.77 -2.72
CA SER A 720 -2.82 -25.75 -3.53
C SER A 720 -3.05 -27.07 -2.77
N ALA A 721 -2.07 -27.55 -2.01
CA ALA A 721 -2.25 -28.74 -1.15
C ALA A 721 -3.28 -28.49 -0.04
N ALA A 722 -3.25 -27.32 0.61
CA ALA A 722 -4.22 -26.93 1.63
C ALA A 722 -5.64 -26.81 1.05
N PHE A 723 -5.77 -26.25 -0.15
CA PHE A 723 -7.05 -26.17 -0.87
C PHE A 723 -7.59 -27.57 -1.18
N GLY A 724 -6.76 -28.47 -1.69
CA GLY A 724 -7.14 -29.87 -1.92
C GLY A 724 -7.61 -30.58 -0.65
N GLN A 725 -6.88 -30.43 0.47
CA GLN A 725 -7.27 -31.01 1.76
C GLN A 725 -8.57 -30.43 2.34
N ALA A 726 -8.87 -29.17 2.00
CA ALA A 726 -10.06 -28.46 2.42
C ALA A 726 -11.26 -28.68 1.48
N GLY A 727 -11.09 -29.36 0.33
CA GLY A 727 -12.15 -29.48 -0.68
C GLY A 727 -12.50 -28.14 -1.32
N ILE A 728 -11.51 -27.26 -1.51
CA ILE A 728 -11.65 -26.02 -2.25
C ILE A 728 -11.36 -26.29 -3.73
N ILE A 729 -12.18 -25.71 -4.61
CA ILE A 729 -11.94 -25.70 -6.05
C ILE A 729 -11.07 -24.49 -6.37
N GLU A 730 -9.85 -24.73 -6.88
CA GLU A 730 -8.91 -23.67 -7.20
C GLU A 730 -9.14 -23.15 -8.63
N ALA A 731 -9.43 -21.85 -8.76
CA ALA A 731 -9.45 -21.16 -10.04
C ALA A 731 -8.05 -20.62 -10.39
N LYS A 732 -7.70 -20.65 -11.67
CA LYS A 732 -6.39 -20.16 -12.16
C LYS A 732 -6.49 -18.77 -12.77
N THR A 733 -7.67 -18.39 -13.26
CA THR A 733 -7.89 -17.10 -13.91
C THR A 733 -9.13 -16.40 -13.37
N THR A 734 -9.26 -15.11 -13.69
CA THR A 734 -10.45 -14.31 -13.41
C THR A 734 -11.70 -14.87 -14.11
N GLU A 735 -11.54 -15.45 -15.30
CA GLU A 735 -12.63 -16.10 -16.03
C GLU A 735 -13.10 -17.37 -15.30
N GLU A 736 -12.17 -18.21 -14.86
CA GLU A 736 -12.49 -19.47 -14.19
C GLU A 736 -13.21 -19.26 -12.85
N ILE A 737 -12.81 -18.28 -12.02
CA ILE A 737 -13.51 -18.03 -10.75
C ILE A 737 -14.97 -17.65 -10.98
N PHE A 738 -15.26 -16.89 -12.04
CA PHE A 738 -16.61 -16.52 -12.40
C PHE A 738 -17.42 -17.67 -12.97
N ASP A 739 -16.85 -18.39 -13.94
CA ASP A 739 -17.50 -19.51 -14.58
C ASP A 739 -17.88 -20.60 -13.58
N TYR A 740 -16.96 -20.91 -12.66
CA TYR A 740 -17.18 -21.90 -11.62
C TYR A 740 -18.21 -21.43 -10.61
N ALA A 741 -18.12 -20.18 -10.14
CA ALA A 741 -19.12 -19.63 -9.22
C ALA A 741 -20.53 -19.65 -9.82
N LYS A 742 -20.66 -19.31 -11.11
CA LYS A 742 -21.92 -19.29 -11.85
C LYS A 742 -22.57 -20.66 -11.95
N VAL A 743 -21.84 -21.70 -12.36
CA VAL A 743 -22.40 -23.06 -12.47
C VAL A 743 -22.70 -23.65 -11.10
N LEU A 744 -21.76 -23.54 -10.15
CA LEU A 744 -21.87 -24.13 -8.82
C LEU A 744 -22.98 -23.48 -7.99
N ALA A 745 -23.31 -22.22 -8.27
CA ALA A 745 -24.44 -21.54 -7.65
C ALA A 745 -25.79 -21.94 -8.26
N ASN A 746 -25.86 -22.59 -9.42
CA ASN A 746 -27.11 -22.72 -10.17
C ASN A 746 -27.45 -24.14 -10.61
N GLN A 747 -26.50 -25.07 -10.51
CA GLN A 747 -26.66 -26.45 -10.93
C GLN A 747 -26.34 -27.43 -9.80
N PRO A 748 -27.01 -28.59 -9.73
CA PRO A 748 -26.65 -29.66 -8.81
C PRO A 748 -25.24 -30.20 -9.10
N ALA A 749 -24.61 -30.85 -8.12
CA ALA A 749 -23.31 -31.47 -8.35
C ALA A 749 -23.41 -32.61 -9.37
N LEU A 750 -22.39 -32.74 -10.22
CA LEU A 750 -22.24 -33.88 -11.12
C LEU A 750 -21.61 -35.04 -10.31
N LYS A 751 -22.30 -36.18 -10.23
CA LYS A 751 -21.95 -37.26 -9.28
C LYS A 751 -20.84 -38.17 -9.78
N ASP A 752 -20.62 -38.22 -11.08
CA ASP A 752 -19.65 -39.08 -11.73
C ASP A 752 -18.96 -38.31 -12.86
N ASN A 753 -18.24 -39.00 -13.73
CA ASN A 753 -17.55 -38.36 -14.85
C ASN A 753 -18.42 -38.31 -16.12
N LYS A 754 -19.69 -38.73 -16.08
CA LYS A 754 -20.49 -38.99 -17.28
C LYS A 754 -21.12 -37.72 -17.83
N LEU A 755 -20.77 -37.39 -19.07
CA LEU A 755 -21.24 -36.21 -19.77
C LEU A 755 -21.92 -36.57 -21.10
N THR A 756 -23.00 -35.87 -21.42
CA THR A 756 -23.60 -35.88 -22.76
C THR A 756 -23.59 -34.48 -23.34
N ILE A 757 -23.14 -34.36 -24.59
CA ILE A 757 -23.17 -33.11 -25.33
C ILE A 757 -24.31 -33.21 -26.34
N VAL A 758 -25.17 -32.20 -26.39
CA VAL A 758 -26.21 -32.02 -27.41
C VAL A 758 -25.93 -30.71 -28.12
N THR A 759 -25.86 -30.71 -29.45
CA THR A 759 -25.43 -29.54 -30.24
C THR A 759 -26.24 -29.42 -31.53
N ASP A 760 -26.44 -28.22 -32.03
CA ASP A 760 -26.88 -27.91 -33.41
C ASP A 760 -25.71 -27.49 -34.33
N GLY A 761 -24.50 -27.42 -33.78
CA GLY A 761 -23.27 -27.10 -34.49
C GLY A 761 -22.16 -28.12 -34.23
N GLY A 762 -21.91 -29.01 -35.19
CA GLY A 762 -20.92 -30.09 -35.07
C GLY A 762 -19.51 -29.63 -34.67
N GLY A 763 -19.02 -28.50 -35.20
CA GLY A 763 -17.72 -27.94 -34.84
C GLY A 763 -17.59 -27.56 -33.36
N PHE A 764 -18.64 -26.97 -32.78
CA PHE A 764 -18.70 -26.69 -31.34
C PHE A 764 -18.78 -27.98 -30.52
N GLY A 765 -19.43 -29.02 -31.05
CA GLY A 765 -19.47 -30.35 -30.45
C GLY A 765 -18.08 -31.00 -30.35
N ILE A 766 -17.25 -30.88 -31.40
CA ILE A 766 -15.87 -31.37 -31.40
C ILE A 766 -15.05 -30.68 -30.31
N LEU A 767 -15.06 -29.35 -30.26
CA LEU A 767 -14.34 -28.58 -29.22
C LEU A 767 -14.83 -28.91 -27.80
N ALA A 768 -16.12 -29.16 -27.62
CA ALA A 768 -16.66 -29.62 -26.34
C ALA A 768 -16.17 -31.03 -25.98
N ALA A 769 -16.05 -31.93 -26.96
CA ALA A 769 -15.54 -33.28 -26.74
C ALA A 769 -14.05 -33.26 -26.34
N ASP A 770 -13.23 -32.48 -27.05
CA ASP A 770 -11.80 -32.29 -26.73
C ASP A 770 -11.63 -31.75 -25.31
N ALA A 771 -12.36 -30.69 -24.95
CA ALA A 771 -12.33 -30.12 -23.61
C ALA A 771 -12.82 -31.11 -22.53
N ALA A 772 -13.76 -32.00 -22.87
CA ALA A 772 -14.27 -32.99 -21.93
C ALA A 772 -13.22 -34.04 -21.62
N GLU A 773 -12.52 -34.53 -22.66
CA GLU A 773 -11.43 -35.48 -22.52
C GLU A 773 -10.25 -34.89 -21.74
N GLU A 774 -9.81 -33.67 -22.08
CA GLU A 774 -8.71 -32.98 -21.37
C GLU A 774 -8.96 -32.83 -19.87
N CYS A 775 -10.23 -32.63 -19.48
CA CYS A 775 -10.60 -32.50 -18.10
C CYS A 775 -11.00 -33.82 -17.44
N GLY A 776 -11.00 -34.95 -18.16
CA GLY A 776 -11.33 -36.28 -17.65
C GLY A 776 -12.83 -36.55 -17.44
N LEU A 777 -13.70 -35.92 -18.23
CA LEU A 777 -15.10 -36.30 -18.37
C LEU A 777 -15.26 -37.35 -19.47
N GLU A 778 -16.16 -38.30 -19.26
CA GLU A 778 -16.45 -39.42 -20.15
C GLU A 778 -17.71 -39.13 -20.96
N LEU A 779 -17.59 -39.14 -22.29
CA LEU A 779 -18.73 -39.04 -23.19
C LEU A 779 -19.49 -40.36 -23.24
N VAL A 780 -20.66 -40.40 -22.59
CA VAL A 780 -21.44 -41.63 -22.47
C VAL A 780 -22.15 -42.04 -23.75
N LYS A 781 -22.28 -43.36 -23.92
CA LYS A 781 -23.21 -43.97 -24.87
C LYS A 781 -24.61 -44.06 -24.26
N LEU A 782 -25.60 -43.52 -24.95
CA LEU A 782 -27.01 -43.65 -24.59
C LEU A 782 -27.49 -45.11 -24.65
N ASP A 783 -28.54 -45.43 -23.93
CA ASP A 783 -29.19 -46.74 -24.01
C ASP A 783 -29.95 -46.93 -25.33
N GLU A 784 -30.20 -48.19 -25.70
CA GLU A 784 -30.81 -48.53 -26.99
C GLU A 784 -32.21 -47.93 -27.16
N LYS A 785 -32.95 -47.78 -26.06
CA LYS A 785 -34.28 -47.15 -26.06
C LYS A 785 -34.18 -45.68 -26.41
N SER A 786 -33.24 -44.96 -25.83
CA SER A 786 -33.02 -43.54 -26.07
C SER A 786 -32.45 -43.29 -27.46
N LEU A 787 -31.53 -44.13 -27.93
CA LEU A 787 -31.03 -44.10 -29.30
C LEU A 787 -32.16 -44.31 -30.32
N SER A 788 -33.03 -45.30 -30.08
CA SER A 788 -34.18 -45.57 -30.95
C SER A 788 -35.20 -44.42 -30.96
N GLY A 789 -35.44 -43.80 -29.80
CA GLY A 789 -36.28 -42.60 -29.70
C GLY A 789 -35.70 -41.43 -30.49
N LEU A 790 -34.39 -41.16 -30.37
CA LEU A 790 -33.73 -40.10 -31.12
C LEU A 790 -33.74 -40.37 -32.64
N MET A 791 -33.57 -41.63 -33.08
CA MET A 791 -33.67 -42.02 -34.50
C MET A 791 -35.03 -41.67 -35.12
N GLN A 792 -36.12 -41.67 -34.35
CA GLN A 792 -37.45 -41.35 -34.86
C GLN A 792 -37.69 -39.85 -35.04
N ILE A 793 -36.88 -39.02 -34.39
CA ILE A 793 -37.05 -37.55 -34.36
C ILE A 793 -36.00 -36.86 -35.23
N LEU A 794 -34.77 -37.38 -35.22
CA LEU A 794 -33.64 -36.77 -35.90
C LEU A 794 -33.56 -37.25 -37.36
N PRO A 795 -33.14 -36.36 -38.28
CA PRO A 795 -32.92 -36.75 -39.67
C PRO A 795 -31.82 -37.81 -39.77
N SER A 796 -31.83 -38.61 -40.85
CA SER A 796 -30.88 -39.71 -41.05
C SER A 796 -29.41 -39.28 -41.10
N TYR A 797 -29.14 -37.99 -41.36
CA TYR A 797 -27.80 -37.40 -41.40
C TYR A 797 -27.34 -36.81 -40.06
N ALA A 798 -28.19 -36.80 -39.03
CA ALA A 798 -27.80 -36.37 -37.68
C ALA A 798 -26.85 -37.38 -37.01
N SER A 799 -25.99 -36.89 -36.12
CA SER A 799 -25.14 -37.77 -35.30
C SER A 799 -25.87 -38.18 -34.03
N LEU A 800 -26.06 -39.48 -33.85
CA LEU A 800 -26.60 -40.09 -32.63
C LEU A 800 -25.49 -40.50 -31.63
N LYS A 801 -24.23 -40.32 -32.00
CA LYS A 801 -23.09 -40.51 -31.10
C LYS A 801 -23.05 -39.34 -30.11
N ASN A 802 -22.19 -39.40 -29.11
CA ASN A 802 -21.97 -38.28 -28.20
C ASN A 802 -20.67 -37.57 -28.65
N PRO A 803 -20.70 -36.30 -29.10
CA PRO A 803 -21.83 -35.36 -29.11
C PRO A 803 -22.99 -35.69 -30.05
N ILE A 804 -24.23 -35.52 -29.55
CA ILE A 804 -25.48 -35.70 -30.28
C ILE A 804 -25.72 -34.43 -31.09
N ASP A 805 -25.69 -34.55 -32.41
CA ASP A 805 -25.80 -33.42 -33.34
C ASP A 805 -27.21 -33.36 -33.93
N LEU A 806 -27.98 -32.35 -33.52
CA LEU A 806 -29.34 -32.05 -33.96
C LEU A 806 -29.41 -31.34 -35.31
N THR A 807 -28.24 -31.01 -35.87
CA THR A 807 -27.98 -30.34 -37.14
C THR A 807 -28.39 -28.86 -37.16
N GLY A 808 -27.76 -28.07 -38.04
CA GLY A 808 -27.92 -26.61 -38.07
C GLY A 808 -29.29 -26.11 -38.56
N ASP A 809 -30.20 -27.00 -38.95
CA ASP A 809 -31.61 -26.74 -39.25
C ASP A 809 -32.56 -27.15 -38.09
N SER A 810 -32.00 -27.43 -36.90
CA SER A 810 -32.78 -27.86 -35.74
C SER A 810 -33.89 -26.86 -35.39
N THR A 811 -35.08 -27.38 -35.09
CA THR A 811 -36.22 -26.59 -34.64
C THR A 811 -36.35 -26.62 -33.12
N THR A 812 -37.09 -25.67 -32.54
CA THR A 812 -37.42 -25.69 -31.11
C THR A 812 -38.06 -27.00 -30.67
N GLU A 813 -38.94 -27.58 -31.50
CA GLU A 813 -39.59 -28.87 -31.24
C GLU A 813 -38.58 -30.04 -31.25
N ARG A 814 -37.61 -30.02 -32.18
CA ARG A 814 -36.53 -31.03 -32.24
C ARG A 814 -35.69 -30.97 -30.97
N TYR A 815 -35.29 -29.77 -30.53
CA TYR A 815 -34.63 -29.56 -29.24
C TYR A 815 -35.45 -30.12 -28.07
N GLN A 816 -36.74 -29.78 -27.99
CA GLN A 816 -37.61 -30.22 -26.89
C GLN A 816 -37.67 -31.74 -26.78
N LYS A 817 -37.93 -32.43 -27.90
CA LYS A 817 -38.06 -33.89 -27.93
C LYS A 817 -36.72 -34.59 -27.68
N SER A 818 -35.63 -34.09 -28.26
CA SER A 818 -34.29 -34.67 -28.07
C SER A 818 -33.80 -34.50 -26.63
N LEU A 819 -33.98 -33.32 -26.04
CA LEU A 819 -33.61 -33.08 -24.64
C LEU A 819 -34.47 -33.92 -23.69
N ASP A 820 -35.78 -34.08 -23.94
CA ASP A 820 -36.64 -34.97 -23.14
C ASP A 820 -36.09 -36.41 -23.08
N ILE A 821 -35.64 -36.95 -24.21
CA ILE A 821 -35.03 -38.29 -24.27
C ILE A 821 -33.69 -38.31 -23.54
N VAL A 822 -32.78 -37.38 -23.85
CA VAL A 822 -31.43 -37.35 -23.27
C VAL A 822 -31.48 -37.22 -21.75
N PHE A 823 -32.32 -36.31 -21.23
CA PHE A 823 -32.43 -36.13 -19.79
C PHE A 823 -33.10 -37.31 -19.08
N LYS A 824 -33.94 -38.12 -19.75
CA LYS A 824 -34.55 -39.34 -19.18
C LYS A 824 -33.65 -40.58 -19.25
N ASP A 825 -32.62 -40.58 -20.09
CA ASP A 825 -31.69 -41.72 -20.22
C ASP A 825 -30.96 -41.98 -18.89
N LYS A 826 -30.88 -43.25 -18.48
CA LYS A 826 -30.30 -43.68 -17.20
C LYS A 826 -28.76 -43.56 -17.13
N ASN A 827 -28.08 -43.53 -18.28
CA ASN A 827 -26.63 -43.41 -18.39
C ASN A 827 -26.16 -41.95 -18.35
N VAL A 828 -27.08 -41.00 -18.55
CA VAL A 828 -26.76 -39.56 -18.57
C VAL A 828 -26.77 -38.99 -17.17
N SER A 829 -25.63 -38.45 -16.74
CA SER A 829 -25.48 -37.81 -15.42
C SER A 829 -25.37 -36.29 -15.49
N GLY A 830 -24.85 -35.72 -16.60
CA GLY A 830 -24.82 -34.28 -16.85
C GLY A 830 -24.83 -33.96 -18.33
N VAL A 831 -25.29 -32.76 -18.69
CA VAL A 831 -25.51 -32.37 -20.09
C VAL A 831 -24.87 -31.01 -20.42
N VAL A 832 -24.15 -30.92 -21.54
CA VAL A 832 -23.80 -29.64 -22.18
C VAL A 832 -24.72 -29.46 -23.38
N VAL A 833 -25.51 -28.40 -23.39
CA VAL A 833 -26.38 -28.05 -24.52
C VAL A 833 -25.74 -26.90 -25.28
N ILE A 834 -25.23 -27.17 -26.47
CA ILE A 834 -24.79 -26.13 -27.40
C ILE A 834 -26.01 -25.72 -28.22
N ALA A 835 -26.32 -24.43 -28.23
CA ALA A 835 -27.43 -23.86 -28.97
C ALA A 835 -26.99 -22.58 -29.69
N LEU A 836 -26.97 -22.63 -31.02
CA LEU A 836 -26.71 -21.50 -31.89
C LEU A 836 -28.03 -20.72 -32.09
N LEU A 837 -28.37 -19.91 -31.08
CA LEU A 837 -29.67 -19.21 -30.96
C LEU A 837 -30.07 -18.35 -32.19
N GLN A 838 -29.11 -17.98 -33.04
CA GLN A 838 -29.29 -17.21 -34.26
C GLN A 838 -29.90 -17.99 -35.44
N ILE A 839 -30.03 -19.31 -35.34
CA ILE A 839 -30.62 -20.12 -36.41
C ILE A 839 -32.11 -19.77 -36.58
N ALA A 840 -32.54 -19.51 -37.80
CA ALA A 840 -33.90 -19.04 -38.11
C ALA A 840 -35.03 -20.03 -37.74
N THR A 841 -34.71 -21.31 -37.60
CA THR A 841 -35.66 -22.36 -37.21
C THR A 841 -35.88 -22.46 -35.69
N LEU A 842 -35.11 -21.73 -34.89
CA LEU A 842 -35.31 -21.60 -33.45
C LEU A 842 -36.19 -20.37 -33.17
N ASP A 843 -37.39 -20.62 -32.68
CA ASP A 843 -38.29 -19.56 -32.22
C ASP A 843 -38.00 -19.16 -30.77
N GLU A 844 -38.65 -18.11 -30.26
CA GLU A 844 -38.46 -17.62 -28.88
C GLU A 844 -38.74 -18.70 -27.80
N LYS A 845 -39.53 -19.72 -28.12
CA LYS A 845 -39.87 -20.80 -27.17
C LYS A 845 -38.67 -21.68 -26.85
N ILE A 846 -37.56 -21.59 -27.59
CA ILE A 846 -36.33 -22.30 -27.23
C ILE A 846 -35.86 -21.94 -25.80
N ILE A 847 -36.13 -20.72 -25.37
CA ILE A 847 -35.82 -20.26 -24.01
C ILE A 847 -36.66 -21.02 -22.98
N ASP A 848 -37.95 -21.24 -23.28
CA ASP A 848 -38.84 -22.05 -22.44
C ASP A 848 -38.39 -23.52 -22.41
N VAL A 849 -38.03 -24.09 -23.56
CA VAL A 849 -37.53 -25.47 -23.67
C VAL A 849 -36.29 -25.67 -22.80
N LEU A 850 -35.30 -24.77 -22.91
CA LEU A 850 -34.07 -24.85 -22.13
C LEU A 850 -34.33 -24.62 -20.63
N ARG A 851 -35.25 -23.72 -20.27
CA ARG A 851 -35.70 -23.53 -18.89
C ARG A 851 -36.32 -24.80 -18.32
N ASP A 852 -37.17 -25.45 -19.09
CA ASP A 852 -37.89 -26.64 -18.67
C ASP A 852 -36.96 -27.86 -18.56
N CYS A 853 -35.72 -27.82 -19.06
CA CYS A 853 -34.73 -28.86 -18.73
C CYS A 853 -34.42 -28.95 -17.23
N LYS A 854 -34.69 -27.89 -16.45
CA LYS A 854 -34.48 -27.91 -14.99
C LYS A 854 -35.32 -28.96 -14.25
N MET A 855 -36.51 -29.30 -14.74
CA MET A 855 -37.39 -30.25 -14.05
C MET A 855 -36.87 -31.70 -14.06
N TYR A 856 -35.85 -32.02 -14.87
CA TYR A 856 -35.19 -33.32 -14.82
C TYR A 856 -34.22 -33.50 -13.66
N GLY A 857 -33.81 -32.41 -13.00
CA GLY A 857 -32.94 -32.46 -11.82
C GLY A 857 -31.50 -32.94 -12.08
N LYS A 858 -31.08 -33.08 -13.34
CA LYS A 858 -29.69 -33.38 -13.73
C LYS A 858 -28.93 -32.08 -14.00
N PRO A 859 -27.63 -31.99 -13.65
CA PRO A 859 -26.82 -30.82 -13.96
C PRO A 859 -26.69 -30.58 -15.45
N PHE A 860 -26.86 -29.33 -15.87
CA PHE A 860 -26.58 -28.94 -17.24
C PHE A 860 -26.13 -27.50 -17.38
N VAL A 861 -25.46 -27.22 -18.49
CA VAL A 861 -25.05 -25.87 -18.90
C VAL A 861 -25.40 -25.66 -20.36
N VAL A 862 -25.54 -24.39 -20.75
CA VAL A 862 -25.76 -24.00 -22.14
C VAL A 862 -24.51 -23.33 -22.69
N CYS A 863 -24.11 -23.67 -23.91
CA CYS A 863 -23.14 -22.92 -24.68
C CYS A 863 -23.88 -22.17 -25.79
N ALA A 864 -23.83 -20.84 -25.77
CA ALA A 864 -24.49 -19.99 -26.76
C ALA A 864 -23.51 -18.93 -27.26
N THR A 865 -22.90 -19.21 -28.42
CA THR A 865 -21.88 -18.36 -29.04
C THR A 865 -22.54 -17.34 -29.96
N GLY A 866 -22.31 -16.05 -29.74
CA GLY A 866 -22.80 -15.00 -30.65
C GLY A 866 -22.72 -13.59 -30.10
N GLY A 867 -23.15 -12.63 -30.93
CA GLY A 867 -23.20 -11.20 -30.60
C GLY A 867 -24.43 -10.80 -29.78
N GLU A 868 -24.86 -9.54 -29.91
CA GLU A 868 -25.91 -8.94 -29.08
C GLU A 868 -27.22 -9.75 -29.01
N TYR A 869 -27.69 -10.27 -30.16
CA TYR A 869 -28.89 -11.11 -30.24
C TYR A 869 -28.82 -12.36 -29.34
N THR A 870 -27.68 -13.05 -29.37
CA THR A 870 -27.43 -14.24 -28.55
C THR A 870 -27.23 -13.86 -27.09
N GLN A 871 -26.51 -12.77 -26.81
CA GLN A 871 -26.27 -12.27 -25.45
C GLN A 871 -27.57 -11.86 -24.74
N GLU A 872 -28.52 -11.24 -25.43
CA GLU A 872 -29.82 -10.90 -24.84
C GLU A 872 -30.56 -12.16 -24.36
N ARG A 873 -30.58 -13.22 -25.17
CA ARG A 873 -31.20 -14.50 -24.84
C ARG A 873 -30.43 -15.28 -23.79
N ALA A 874 -29.10 -15.23 -23.82
CA ALA A 874 -28.26 -15.77 -22.76
C ALA A 874 -28.62 -15.16 -21.40
N ARG A 875 -28.77 -13.83 -21.32
CA ARG A 875 -29.22 -13.13 -20.11
C ARG A 875 -30.62 -13.57 -19.67
N LYS A 876 -31.54 -13.84 -20.60
CA LYS A 876 -32.87 -14.40 -20.28
C LYS A 876 -32.76 -15.80 -19.65
N LEU A 877 -31.97 -16.70 -20.24
CA LEU A 877 -31.71 -18.04 -19.67
C LEU A 877 -31.05 -17.96 -18.29
N GLU A 878 -30.08 -17.06 -18.11
CA GLU A 878 -29.40 -16.82 -16.83
C GLU A 878 -30.34 -16.28 -15.76
N SER A 879 -31.35 -15.48 -16.13
CA SER A 879 -32.38 -15.02 -15.21
C SER A 879 -33.22 -16.16 -14.63
N PHE A 880 -33.33 -17.29 -15.37
CA PHE A 880 -33.92 -18.52 -14.86
C PHE A 880 -32.93 -19.38 -14.06
N GLY A 881 -31.70 -18.91 -13.87
CA GLY A 881 -30.61 -19.62 -13.21
C GLY A 881 -30.03 -20.75 -14.06
N ILE A 882 -29.98 -20.60 -15.39
CA ILE A 882 -29.32 -21.54 -16.29
C ILE A 882 -27.96 -20.96 -16.67
N PRO A 883 -26.84 -21.63 -16.33
CA PRO A 883 -25.52 -21.13 -16.71
C PRO A 883 -25.32 -21.18 -18.23
N VAL A 884 -25.06 -20.02 -18.83
CA VAL A 884 -24.73 -19.90 -20.25
C VAL A 884 -23.26 -19.51 -20.41
N TYR A 885 -22.56 -20.10 -21.36
CA TYR A 885 -21.16 -19.82 -21.67
C TYR A 885 -20.99 -19.48 -23.15
N PRO A 886 -20.07 -18.57 -23.50
CA PRO A 886 -19.88 -18.16 -24.89
C PRO A 886 -19.01 -19.14 -25.69
N THR A 887 -18.36 -20.12 -25.05
CA THR A 887 -17.53 -21.11 -25.73
C THR A 887 -17.70 -22.52 -25.13
N PRO A 888 -17.48 -23.58 -25.94
CA PRO A 888 -17.56 -24.98 -25.50
C PRO A 888 -16.63 -25.31 -24.33
N GLU A 889 -15.40 -24.84 -24.38
CA GLU A 889 -14.36 -25.14 -23.40
C GLU A 889 -14.75 -24.59 -22.03
N ARG A 890 -15.31 -23.37 -21.99
CA ARG A 890 -15.83 -22.77 -20.76
C ARG A 890 -17.02 -23.55 -20.21
N ALA A 891 -17.97 -23.95 -21.07
CA ALA A 891 -19.11 -24.77 -20.68
C ALA A 891 -18.67 -26.11 -20.08
N VAL A 892 -17.68 -26.77 -20.70
CA VAL A 892 -17.17 -28.06 -20.23
C VAL A 892 -16.35 -27.92 -18.95
N LYS A 893 -15.49 -26.91 -18.84
CA LYS A 893 -14.78 -26.60 -17.59
C LYS A 893 -15.73 -26.33 -16.43
N ALA A 894 -16.87 -25.70 -16.69
CA ALA A 894 -17.93 -25.52 -15.69
C ALA A 894 -18.52 -26.87 -15.24
N MET A 895 -18.77 -27.81 -16.14
CA MET A 895 -19.19 -29.18 -15.80
C MET A 895 -18.13 -29.93 -14.99
N CYS A 896 -16.84 -29.68 -15.26
CA CYS A 896 -15.74 -30.24 -14.48
C CYS A 896 -15.75 -29.75 -13.03
N ALA A 897 -16.01 -28.47 -12.81
CA ALA A 897 -16.18 -27.91 -11.48
C ALA A 897 -17.35 -28.56 -10.73
N LEU A 898 -18.47 -28.85 -11.41
CA LEU A 898 -19.60 -29.58 -10.81
C LEU A 898 -19.22 -31.01 -10.39
N ARG A 899 -18.41 -31.71 -11.20
CA ARG A 899 -17.91 -33.06 -10.88
C ARG A 899 -16.97 -33.01 -9.69
N ASP A 900 -16.02 -32.08 -9.70
CA ASP A 900 -15.02 -31.97 -8.64
C ASP A 900 -15.70 -31.65 -7.31
N TYR A 901 -16.72 -30.78 -7.34
CA TYR A 901 -17.59 -30.55 -6.19
C TYR A 901 -18.38 -31.80 -5.78
N GLY A 902 -18.91 -32.57 -6.73
CA GLY A 902 -19.62 -33.83 -6.46
C GLY A 902 -18.79 -34.81 -5.62
N LYS A 903 -17.52 -34.99 -5.99
CA LYS A 903 -16.56 -35.82 -5.23
C LYS A 903 -16.35 -35.30 -3.80
N ILE A 904 -16.23 -33.97 -3.64
CA ILE A 904 -16.05 -33.33 -2.33
C ILE A 904 -17.31 -33.50 -1.45
N ALA A 905 -18.49 -33.28 -2.02
CA ALA A 905 -19.77 -33.40 -1.32
C ALA A 905 -20.06 -34.84 -0.88
N GLU A 906 -19.70 -35.84 -1.69
CA GLU A 906 -19.84 -37.26 -1.34
C GLU A 906 -18.91 -37.69 -0.19
N ALA A 907 -17.64 -37.28 -0.21
CA ALA A 907 -16.70 -37.50 0.89
C ALA A 907 -17.13 -36.82 2.21
N GLY A 908 -18.11 -35.91 2.14
CA GLY A 908 -18.69 -35.22 3.27
C GLY A 908 -19.84 -35.95 3.97
N LYS A 909 -20.50 -36.89 3.30
CA LYS A 909 -21.64 -37.63 3.86
C LYS A 909 -21.16 -38.64 4.92
N PRO A 910 -21.81 -38.75 6.09
CA PRO A 910 -21.53 -39.85 7.01
C PRO A 910 -21.75 -41.17 6.28
N ALA A 911 -20.85 -42.15 6.51
CA ALA A 911 -21.03 -43.48 5.96
C ALA A 911 -22.45 -43.96 6.27
N PRO A 912 -23.19 -44.54 5.30
CA PRO A 912 -24.51 -45.07 5.57
C PRO A 912 -24.39 -46.01 6.77
N LYS A 913 -25.24 -45.83 7.78
CA LYS A 913 -25.30 -46.73 8.93
C LYS A 913 -25.46 -48.14 8.38
N ILE A 914 -24.43 -48.96 8.52
CA ILE A 914 -24.53 -50.38 8.23
C ILE A 914 -25.53 -50.89 9.26
N GLU A 915 -26.75 -51.21 8.81
CA GLU A 915 -27.67 -51.99 9.62
C GLU A 915 -26.97 -53.31 9.92
N GLU A 916 -26.54 -53.48 11.17
CA GLU A 916 -26.00 -54.74 11.65
C GLU A 916 -27.09 -55.80 11.48
N LYS A 917 -26.97 -56.62 10.42
CA LYS A 917 -27.67 -57.91 10.37
C LYS A 917 -27.27 -58.67 11.62
N LYS A 918 -28.24 -58.87 12.53
CA LYS A 918 -28.11 -59.73 13.71
C LYS A 918 -27.59 -61.10 13.28
N VAL A 919 -26.34 -61.38 13.57
CA VAL A 919 -25.78 -62.74 13.51
C VAL A 919 -25.81 -63.28 14.93
N GLU A 920 -26.67 -64.27 15.18
CA GLU A 920 -26.72 -65.01 16.44
C GLU A 920 -25.36 -65.68 16.71
N LYS A 921 -24.72 -65.35 17.84
CA LYS A 921 -23.50 -65.99 18.30
C LYS A 921 -23.85 -67.19 19.20
N LYS A 922 -23.49 -68.41 18.78
CA LYS A 922 -23.34 -69.56 19.68
C LYS A 922 -22.05 -69.41 20.53
N PRO A 923 -22.03 -69.87 21.79
CA PRO A 923 -20.92 -69.62 22.70
C PRO A 923 -19.84 -70.71 22.59
N THR A 924 -18.57 -70.31 22.61
CA THR A 924 -17.45 -71.24 22.77
C THR A 924 -16.48 -70.75 23.84
N LYS A 925 -16.11 -71.68 24.73
CA LYS A 925 -15.44 -71.49 26.02
C LYS A 925 -14.01 -70.94 25.90
N ILE A 926 -13.65 -70.11 26.88
CA ILE A 926 -12.33 -69.52 27.11
C ILE A 926 -11.46 -70.49 27.92
N THR A 927 -10.23 -70.74 27.48
CA THR A 927 -9.14 -71.23 28.34
C THR A 927 -8.02 -70.18 28.41
N LYS A 928 -7.65 -69.83 29.65
CA LYS A 928 -6.67 -68.79 30.02
C LYS A 928 -5.23 -69.29 29.88
N LYS A 929 -4.29 -68.40 29.52
CA LYS A 929 -2.86 -68.51 29.90
C LYS A 929 -2.27 -67.13 30.29
N PRO A 930 -1.32 -67.05 31.25
CA PRO A 930 -0.89 -65.81 31.93
C PRO A 930 0.36 -65.15 31.27
N PRO A 931 0.79 -63.95 31.73
CA PRO A 931 1.62 -63.00 30.97
C PRO A 931 3.14 -63.29 31.00
N ALA A 932 3.83 -62.93 29.92
CA ALA A 932 5.27 -63.15 29.73
C ALA A 932 6.15 -62.07 30.37
N LYS A 933 7.23 -62.52 31.04
CA LYS A 933 8.31 -61.72 31.64
C LYS A 933 9.36 -61.31 30.61
N ALA A 934 9.99 -60.16 30.86
CA ALA A 934 11.10 -59.59 30.10
C ALA A 934 12.45 -60.31 30.33
N ALA A 935 13.30 -60.40 29.29
CA ALA A 935 14.73 -60.69 29.43
C ALA A 935 15.61 -60.10 28.30
N LYS A 936 16.49 -59.18 28.72
CA LYS A 936 17.91 -58.93 28.36
C LYS A 936 18.46 -59.24 26.94
N LYS A 937 18.90 -58.15 26.28
CA LYS A 937 20.28 -57.78 25.88
C LYS A 937 21.28 -58.87 25.40
N LYS A 938 21.81 -58.66 24.17
CA LYS A 938 23.24 -58.51 23.74
C LYS A 938 23.69 -59.33 22.50
N ARG A 939 24.30 -58.57 21.57
CA ARG A 939 25.49 -58.82 20.70
C ARG A 939 25.31 -59.84 19.56
N LYS A 940 25.69 -59.53 18.32
CA LYS A 940 26.95 -58.96 17.84
C LYS A 940 26.75 -58.02 16.65
#